data_AF-A0A431IPJ6-F1
#
_entry.id   AF-A0A431IPJ6-F1
#
_cell.length_a   1.000
_cell.length_b   1.000
_cell.length_c   1.000
_cell.angle_alpha   90.00
_cell.angle_beta   90.00
_cell.angle_gamma   90.00
#
_symmetry.space_group_name_H-M   'P 1'
#
loop_
_entity.id
_entity.type
_entity.pdbx_description
1 polymer ?
#
loop_
_entity_poly.entity_id
_entity_poly.type
_entity_poly.pdbx_seq_one_letter_code
_entity_poly.pdbx_strand_id
1 'polypeptide(L)'
;MSSTESSPTAPSAPRITPTRGGIALAVVGAVLMGLGIFASTGAAPEPVCPSGTRLVAKFSRLPATGAYSFVEPAGNAKVVSLSATSATGGTFASATAISAVVVKAGDGSKDAWITPASTTGTFDNTGIPPVSGSIPTVSTVQFCAAASVNPATLAAGFSAVAHGDATLTADGSTGPVAVGGNVSFDRYSVAGHTAGVYKVDPTDSSATALVVRGRVELARSAGDLSVRNGWLTVGDPAGVQARRNGPHRIVVNATGSKVRTTPRLVGTRSAQSDTSATRKAGYDFDGVFRSWSELARGLAECRATVRLAGPYGPDSPWKGGDAFVWPTGTPGQMVLNLSAADLARLGSITFRHGAEPSAERPLVINVAGVPKDWNPPKLTGAAERHARYTLWNFGSAPEVLIGGRNTLSGTALAPSARFATSGKGKLTGAVYADRFTHGGSGAIAFTAFDAVVTPCSVTPPSTTTTTPTTSSTPTTYPTSSTPSSTTTSESTTTTYPTSTTETPTSSTVPSTTESPTSSTASTTEAPTTTTTTTSTTVAPTTEAPTTYPPTTYPSTSTAPSTTSAPTTVAPTTAAPTSVDPSESTTVPTESTTTADVGGTTVVNTSITPDDAARVEGSTASRESPLAFTGNASVPLIVIGALLLLGGLTMVFVARQRSPRRD
;
A
#
# COMPACT_ATOMS: atom_id res chain seq x y z
N MET A 1 9.38 81.52 44.02
CA MET A 1 10.36 82.48 43.50
C MET A 1 11.75 81.89 43.69
N SER A 2 12.47 81.76 42.57
CA SER A 2 13.91 81.58 42.40
C SER A 2 14.68 80.45 43.09
N SER A 3 15.13 79.54 42.22
CA SER A 3 16.55 79.23 41.93
C SER A 3 17.24 78.12 42.72
N THR A 4 17.48 77.01 42.00
CA THR A 4 18.80 76.41 41.63
C THR A 4 20.01 76.78 42.51
N GLU A 5 20.98 75.91 42.82
CA GLU A 5 21.43 74.65 42.23
C GLU A 5 22.49 74.01 43.17
N SER A 6 22.61 72.69 43.07
CA SER A 6 23.85 71.88 43.11
C SER A 6 24.66 71.60 44.41
N SER A 7 24.95 70.29 44.54
CA SER A 7 25.96 69.56 45.35
C SER A 7 25.65 69.31 46.83
N PRO A 8 26.23 68.30 47.55
CA PRO A 8 27.37 67.40 47.20
C PRO A 8 27.32 65.92 47.71
N THR A 9 28.26 65.11 47.18
CA THR A 9 29.20 64.12 47.78
C THR A 9 28.85 63.17 48.97
N ALA A 10 29.02 61.85 48.71
CA ALA A 10 29.59 60.68 49.46
C ALA A 10 29.53 60.58 51.03
N PRO A 11 29.43 59.38 51.67
CA PRO A 11 30.57 58.43 51.74
C PRO A 11 30.29 56.91 52.00
N SER A 12 31.33 56.11 51.70
CA SER A 12 31.86 54.91 52.36
C SER A 12 30.97 53.84 53.04
N ALA A 13 31.09 52.61 52.55
CA ALA A 13 30.66 51.36 53.21
C ALA A 13 31.80 50.70 54.02
N PRO A 14 31.50 49.93 55.09
CA PRO A 14 32.36 48.87 55.59
C PRO A 14 31.93 47.49 55.07
N ARG A 15 32.93 46.63 54.91
CA ARG A 15 32.90 45.29 54.30
C ARG A 15 32.47 44.23 55.34
N ILE A 16 31.52 43.36 55.02
CA ILE A 16 31.28 42.08 55.71
C ILE A 16 31.18 40.94 54.68
N THR A 17 31.89 39.86 54.97
CA THR A 17 32.13 38.65 54.18
C THR A 17 30.92 37.71 54.11
N PRO A 18 30.90 36.75 53.14
CA PRO A 18 29.69 36.03 52.75
C PRO A 18 29.58 34.67 53.46
N THR A 19 28.45 34.37 54.07
CA THR A 19 28.03 32.97 54.27
C THR A 19 26.49 32.82 54.24
N ARG A 20 26.04 31.84 53.46
CA ARG A 20 24.82 31.01 53.69
C ARG A 20 23.42 31.59 53.43
N GLY A 21 23.23 32.53 52.50
CA GLY A 21 21.89 32.95 52.05
C GLY A 21 21.42 32.46 50.67
N GLY A 22 22.35 32.19 49.74
CA GLY A 22 22.02 32.12 48.30
C GLY A 22 21.64 30.74 47.74
N ILE A 23 21.86 29.65 48.47
CA ILE A 23 21.65 28.29 47.93
C ILE A 23 20.23 27.78 48.22
N ALA A 24 19.54 28.29 49.23
CA ALA A 24 18.21 27.83 49.58
C ALA A 24 17.11 28.27 48.59
N LEU A 25 17.19 29.46 48.00
CA LEU A 25 16.19 29.90 47.00
C LEU A 25 16.42 29.34 45.60
N ALA A 26 17.68 29.09 45.22
CA ALA A 26 18.00 28.52 43.91
C ALA A 26 17.63 27.03 43.81
N VAL A 27 17.65 26.29 44.93
CA VAL A 27 17.22 24.88 44.96
C VAL A 27 15.70 24.75 44.91
N VAL A 28 14.92 25.67 45.49
CA VAL A 28 13.44 25.64 45.36
C VAL A 28 13.00 25.96 43.92
N GLY A 29 13.68 26.90 43.24
CA GLY A 29 13.43 27.19 41.82
C GLY A 29 13.83 26.04 40.88
N ALA A 30 14.95 25.36 41.16
CA ALA A 30 15.40 24.22 40.37
C ALA A 30 14.62 22.92 40.63
N VAL A 31 14.06 22.74 41.83
CA VAL A 31 13.15 21.62 42.15
C VAL A 31 11.80 21.82 41.46
N LEU A 32 11.31 23.04 41.28
CA LEU A 32 10.08 23.33 40.53
C LEU A 32 10.26 23.33 39.00
N MET A 33 11.49 23.48 38.48
CA MET A 33 11.80 23.23 37.06
C MET A 33 12.21 21.77 36.78
N GLY A 34 12.71 21.04 37.77
CA GLY A 34 13.05 19.61 37.69
C GLY A 34 11.86 18.67 37.93
N LEU A 35 10.82 19.15 38.63
CA LEU A 35 9.50 18.55 38.67
C LEU A 35 8.63 19.32 37.67
N GLY A 36 8.58 18.87 36.41
CA GLY A 36 7.76 19.48 35.37
C GLY A 36 6.28 19.54 35.73
N ILE A 37 5.88 20.56 36.49
CA ILE A 37 4.51 20.96 36.71
C ILE A 37 4.39 22.41 36.22
N PHE A 38 4.70 22.60 34.95
CA PHE A 38 3.72 23.33 34.16
C PHE A 38 2.55 22.36 34.02
N ALA A 39 1.56 22.50 34.88
CA ALA A 39 0.22 22.19 34.44
C ALA A 39 -0.11 23.21 33.34
N SER A 40 0.41 22.98 32.13
CA SER A 40 -0.38 23.35 30.98
C SER A 40 -1.71 22.70 31.25
N THR A 41 -2.79 23.48 31.23
CA THR A 41 -4.13 22.93 31.08
C THR A 41 -4.13 22.29 29.69
N GLY A 42 -3.52 21.10 29.61
CA GLY A 42 -3.26 20.40 28.38
C GLY A 42 -4.60 19.95 27.88
N ALA A 43 -5.13 20.67 26.89
CA ALA A 43 -6.25 20.16 26.12
C ALA A 43 -5.87 18.76 25.67
N ALA A 44 -6.61 17.74 26.13
CA ALA A 44 -6.39 16.36 25.71
C ALA A 44 -6.31 16.35 24.17
N PRO A 45 -5.31 15.67 23.58
CA PRO A 45 -5.06 15.72 22.14
C PRO A 45 -6.36 15.49 21.36
N GLU A 46 -6.52 16.23 20.27
CA GLU A 46 -7.62 16.01 19.34
C GLU A 46 -7.48 14.58 18.78
N PRO A 47 -8.53 13.76 18.89
CA PRO A 47 -8.46 12.42 18.33
C PRO A 47 -8.37 12.55 16.80
N VAL A 48 -7.80 11.54 16.15
CA VAL A 48 -7.69 11.50 14.69
C VAL A 48 -8.48 10.31 14.16
N CYS A 49 -8.86 10.37 12.88
CA CYS A 49 -9.47 9.22 12.23
C CYS A 49 -8.61 7.95 12.41
N PRO A 50 -9.22 6.80 12.75
CA PRO A 50 -8.50 5.55 12.95
C PRO A 50 -7.72 5.11 11.72
N SER A 51 -6.71 4.25 11.91
CA SER A 51 -5.91 3.68 10.82
C SER A 51 -6.78 3.04 9.74
N GLY A 52 -6.40 3.20 8.48
CA GLY A 52 -7.17 2.71 7.33
C GLY A 52 -8.34 3.62 6.91
N THR A 53 -8.60 4.71 7.65
CA THR A 53 -9.62 5.71 7.29
C THR A 53 -9.01 7.07 7.00
N ARG A 54 -9.77 7.93 6.30
CA ARG A 54 -9.47 9.34 6.06
C ARG A 54 -10.59 10.21 6.61
N LEU A 55 -10.23 11.41 7.05
CA LEU A 55 -11.21 12.40 7.50
C LEU A 55 -12.09 12.83 6.32
N VAL A 56 -13.42 12.75 6.52
CA VAL A 56 -14.43 13.22 5.58
C VAL A 56 -14.98 14.57 6.04
N ALA A 57 -15.33 14.68 7.32
CA ALA A 57 -15.84 15.89 7.92
C ALA A 57 -15.58 15.88 9.43
N LYS A 58 -15.30 17.05 9.99
CA LYS A 58 -15.22 17.30 11.42
C LYS A 58 -16.14 18.45 11.79
N PHE A 59 -16.85 18.28 12.90
CA PHE A 59 -17.70 19.31 13.49
C PHE A 59 -17.27 19.57 14.92
N SER A 60 -17.28 20.84 15.32
CA SER A 60 -17.13 21.27 16.70
C SER A 60 -18.45 21.78 17.23
N ARG A 61 -18.75 21.45 18.49
CA ARG A 61 -19.92 21.97 19.18
C ARG A 61 -19.60 23.35 19.74
N LEU A 62 -20.39 24.35 19.34
CA LEU A 62 -20.23 25.73 19.78
C LEU A 62 -20.72 25.88 21.23
N PRO A 63 -19.89 26.38 22.17
CA PRO A 63 -20.29 26.53 23.57
C PRO A 63 -21.49 27.47 23.76
N ALA A 64 -21.57 28.52 22.94
CA ALA A 64 -22.58 29.58 23.08
C ALA A 64 -23.99 29.16 22.62
N THR A 65 -24.08 28.36 21.56
CA THR A 65 -25.37 28.00 20.94
C THR A 65 -25.71 26.52 21.10
N GLY A 66 -24.75 25.69 21.49
CA GLY A 66 -24.88 24.23 21.50
C GLY A 66 -25.00 23.58 20.12
N ALA A 67 -24.93 24.38 19.04
CA ALA A 67 -24.98 23.90 17.67
C ALA A 67 -23.63 23.33 17.23
N TYR A 68 -23.65 22.45 16.22
CA TYR A 68 -22.44 21.92 15.61
C TYR A 68 -22.07 22.74 14.37
N SER A 69 -20.83 23.22 14.33
CA SER A 69 -20.26 23.92 13.18
C SER A 69 -19.21 23.05 12.50
N PHE A 70 -19.28 22.97 11.17
CA PHE A 70 -18.25 22.33 10.36
C PHE A 70 -16.89 23.02 10.56
N VAL A 71 -15.82 22.22 10.62
CA VAL A 71 -14.45 22.70 10.85
C VAL A 71 -13.57 22.40 9.64
N GLU A 72 -13.47 21.14 9.24
CA GLU A 72 -12.52 20.66 8.23
C GLU A 72 -12.97 19.30 7.65
N PRO A 73 -12.42 18.86 6.51
CA PRO A 73 -11.49 19.55 5.62
C PRO A 73 -12.16 20.58 4.71
N ALA A 74 -11.41 21.60 4.28
CA ALA A 74 -11.93 22.62 3.37
C ALA A 74 -12.56 21.99 2.11
N GLY A 75 -13.71 22.53 1.68
CA GLY A 75 -14.48 21.99 0.55
C GLY A 75 -15.49 20.89 0.91
N ASN A 76 -15.39 20.28 2.11
CA ASN A 76 -16.28 19.16 2.49
C ASN A 76 -17.47 19.55 3.38
N ALA A 77 -17.75 20.84 3.56
CA ALA A 77 -18.80 21.34 4.46
C ALA A 77 -20.21 20.79 4.16
N LYS A 78 -20.46 20.33 2.94
CA LYS A 78 -21.76 19.76 2.49
C LYS A 78 -21.74 18.24 2.37
N VAL A 79 -20.63 17.58 2.69
CA VAL A 79 -20.47 16.13 2.52
C VAL A 79 -21.17 15.35 3.63
N VAL A 80 -21.21 15.90 4.85
CA VAL A 80 -21.94 15.34 5.99
C VAL A 80 -22.92 16.40 6.51
N SER A 81 -24.16 16.00 6.77
CA SER A 81 -25.17 16.80 7.44
C SER A 81 -25.53 16.16 8.77
N LEU A 82 -25.65 16.99 9.82
CA LEU A 82 -26.06 16.55 11.14
C LEU A 82 -27.52 16.93 11.40
N SER A 83 -28.24 16.03 12.06
CA SER A 83 -29.64 16.21 12.46
C SER A 83 -29.86 15.62 13.86
N ALA A 84 -31.00 15.93 14.48
CA ALA A 84 -31.35 15.50 15.84
C ALA A 84 -30.19 15.68 16.85
N THR A 85 -29.45 16.79 16.75
CA THR A 85 -28.24 17.02 17.53
C THR A 85 -28.55 17.51 18.94
N SER A 86 -27.72 17.10 19.89
CA SER A 86 -27.84 17.40 21.32
C SER A 86 -26.45 17.55 21.95
N ALA A 87 -26.37 17.73 23.27
CA ALA A 87 -25.10 17.74 23.99
C ALA A 87 -24.45 16.35 24.08
N THR A 88 -25.20 15.28 23.86
CA THR A 88 -24.75 13.89 24.03
C THR A 88 -24.59 13.14 22.71
N GLY A 89 -25.06 13.69 21.59
CA GLY A 89 -25.00 13.01 20.30
C GLY A 89 -25.99 13.55 19.27
N GLY A 90 -26.14 12.83 18.16
CA GLY A 90 -27.10 13.12 17.11
C GLY A 90 -27.07 12.07 15.99
N THR A 91 -27.76 12.39 14.89
CA THR A 91 -27.76 11.61 13.65
C THR A 91 -26.97 12.32 12.56
N PHE A 92 -26.46 11.55 11.59
CA PHE A 92 -25.80 12.09 10.41
C PHE A 92 -26.33 11.45 9.13
N ALA A 93 -26.25 12.22 8.04
CA ALA A 93 -26.32 11.72 6.67
C ALA A 93 -25.09 12.22 5.90
N SER A 94 -24.64 11.46 4.90
CA SER A 94 -23.45 11.78 4.13
C SER A 94 -23.54 11.36 2.67
N ALA A 95 -22.92 12.15 1.78
CA ALA A 95 -22.72 11.78 0.39
C ALA A 95 -21.64 10.70 0.20
N THR A 96 -20.82 10.41 1.22
CA THR A 96 -19.79 9.36 1.21
C THR A 96 -20.09 8.35 2.32
N ALA A 97 -19.89 7.05 2.06
CA ALA A 97 -20.05 6.05 3.10
C ALA A 97 -19.02 6.25 4.22
N ILE A 98 -19.50 6.43 5.44
CA ILE A 98 -18.70 6.58 6.65
C ILE A 98 -18.45 5.21 7.26
N SER A 99 -17.20 4.96 7.62
CA SER A 99 -16.74 3.69 8.18
C SER A 99 -16.34 3.78 9.65
N ALA A 100 -16.05 4.98 10.15
CA ALA A 100 -15.86 5.24 11.57
C ALA A 100 -16.31 6.65 11.95
N VAL A 101 -16.80 6.81 13.17
CA VAL A 101 -17.13 8.09 13.78
C VAL A 101 -16.32 8.23 15.06
N VAL A 102 -15.54 9.30 15.16
CA VAL A 102 -14.72 9.62 16.33
C VAL A 102 -15.43 10.70 17.12
N VAL A 103 -15.78 10.42 18.37
CA VAL A 103 -16.47 11.36 19.25
C VAL A 103 -15.55 11.76 20.38
N LYS A 104 -15.30 13.06 20.54
CA LYS A 104 -14.59 13.63 21.69
C LYS A 104 -15.58 14.24 22.67
N ALA A 105 -15.43 13.92 23.95
CA ALA A 105 -16.22 14.53 25.02
C ALA A 105 -15.38 14.64 26.29
N GLY A 106 -15.32 15.84 26.88
CA GLY A 106 -14.42 16.12 28.00
C GLY A 106 -12.97 15.79 27.64
N ASP A 107 -12.28 15.07 28.52
CA ASP A 107 -10.90 14.64 28.31
C ASP A 107 -10.78 13.33 27.52
N GLY A 108 -11.91 12.65 27.26
CA GLY A 108 -11.95 11.36 26.56
C GLY A 108 -12.37 11.47 25.09
N SER A 109 -12.13 10.38 24.36
CA SER A 109 -12.65 10.14 23.03
C SER A 109 -12.96 8.67 22.81
N LYS A 110 -13.80 8.37 21.83
CA LYS A 110 -14.05 7.01 21.36
C LYS A 110 -14.16 6.95 19.85
N ASP A 111 -13.87 5.77 19.31
CA ASP A 111 -14.09 5.44 17.91
C ASP A 111 -15.26 4.46 17.81
N ALA A 112 -16.27 4.82 17.03
CA ALA A 112 -17.40 3.97 16.69
C ALA A 112 -17.28 3.52 15.24
N TRP A 113 -16.96 2.24 15.02
CA TRP A 113 -16.87 1.65 13.68
C TRP A 113 -18.26 1.35 13.13
N ILE A 114 -18.45 1.61 11.84
CA ILE A 114 -19.70 1.38 11.12
C ILE A 114 -19.43 0.29 10.08
N THR A 115 -19.96 -0.91 10.32
CA THR A 115 -19.76 -2.08 9.48
C THR A 115 -21.11 -2.69 9.09
N PRO A 116 -21.48 -2.73 7.78
CA PRO A 116 -20.76 -2.13 6.65
C PRO A 116 -20.78 -0.61 6.68
N ALA A 117 -19.82 0.05 6.03
CA ALA A 117 -19.78 1.51 5.94
C ALA A 117 -21.11 2.06 5.39
N SER A 118 -21.61 3.14 5.98
CA SER A 118 -22.96 3.66 5.73
C SER A 118 -22.96 5.16 5.47
N THR A 119 -23.85 5.61 4.60
CA THR A 119 -24.11 7.04 4.36
C THR A 119 -25.00 7.66 5.42
N THR A 120 -25.52 6.89 6.38
CA THR A 120 -26.34 7.38 7.49
C THR A 120 -25.98 6.67 8.79
N GLY A 121 -26.21 7.32 9.93
CA GLY A 121 -25.99 6.71 11.24
C GLY A 121 -26.16 7.68 12.40
N THR A 122 -25.68 7.26 13.56
CA THR A 122 -25.70 8.05 14.80
C THR A 122 -24.29 8.27 15.33
N PHE A 123 -24.15 9.27 16.18
CA PHE A 123 -22.98 9.49 17.01
C PHE A 123 -23.43 9.90 18.40
N ASP A 124 -22.75 9.42 19.43
CA ASP A 124 -23.04 9.77 20.82
C ASP A 124 -21.78 9.67 21.68
N ASN A 125 -21.85 10.12 22.92
CA ASN A 125 -20.77 10.04 23.90
C ASN A 125 -20.84 8.79 24.81
N THR A 126 -21.68 7.80 24.52
CA THR A 126 -21.81 6.60 25.36
C THR A 126 -20.47 5.84 25.46
N GLY A 127 -20.10 5.38 26.65
CA GLY A 127 -18.82 4.69 26.86
C GLY A 127 -17.60 5.61 27.03
N ILE A 128 -17.75 6.94 26.92
CA ILE A 128 -16.73 7.89 27.39
C ILE A 128 -16.90 8.05 28.92
N PRO A 129 -15.83 7.89 29.73
CA PRO A 129 -15.93 7.99 31.19
C PRO A 129 -16.53 9.32 31.67
N PRO A 130 -17.38 9.31 32.71
CA PRO A 130 -17.92 10.54 33.31
C PRO A 130 -16.82 11.44 33.84
N VAL A 131 -17.01 12.76 33.70
CA VAL A 131 -16.18 13.76 34.37
C VAL A 131 -17.02 14.32 35.52
N SER A 132 -16.51 14.26 36.75
CA SER A 132 -17.22 14.68 37.97
C SER A 132 -18.66 14.13 38.10
N GLY A 133 -18.88 12.84 37.77
CA GLY A 133 -20.18 12.19 37.91
C GLY A 133 -21.22 12.52 36.83
N SER A 134 -20.89 13.36 35.84
CA SER A 134 -21.75 13.66 34.69
C SER A 134 -21.14 13.15 33.39
N ILE A 135 -21.98 12.67 32.45
CA ILE A 135 -21.51 12.28 31.12
C ILE A 135 -21.02 13.56 30.40
N PRO A 136 -19.77 13.61 29.93
CA PRO A 136 -19.22 14.83 29.34
C PRO A 136 -19.94 15.18 28.03
N THR A 137 -20.15 16.47 27.78
CA THR A 137 -20.75 16.92 26.52
C THR A 137 -19.81 16.68 25.34
N VAL A 138 -20.36 16.30 24.19
CA VAL A 138 -19.60 16.16 22.94
C VAL A 138 -19.03 17.53 22.55
N SER A 139 -17.69 17.59 22.42
CA SER A 139 -16.97 18.79 21.99
C SER A 139 -16.66 18.76 20.50
N THR A 140 -16.23 17.60 19.98
CA THR A 140 -16.00 17.40 18.55
C THR A 140 -16.51 16.03 18.10
N VAL A 141 -16.90 15.95 16.82
CA VAL A 141 -17.21 14.70 16.14
C VAL A 141 -16.53 14.70 14.77
N GLN A 142 -15.84 13.61 14.45
CA GLN A 142 -15.19 13.39 13.16
C GLN A 142 -15.82 12.18 12.46
N PHE A 143 -16.07 12.33 11.17
CA PHE A 143 -16.59 11.29 10.30
C PHE A 143 -15.48 10.85 9.36
N CYS A 144 -15.19 9.55 9.38
CA CYS A 144 -14.06 8.96 8.68
C CYS A 144 -14.58 7.91 7.69
N ALA A 145 -14.08 7.97 6.45
CA ALA A 145 -14.37 6.96 5.43
C ALA A 145 -13.14 6.11 5.17
N ALA A 146 -13.33 4.90 4.66
CA ALA A 146 -12.24 4.09 4.11
C ALA A 146 -11.30 4.93 3.22
N ALA A 147 -10.00 4.87 3.50
CA ALA A 147 -9.00 5.56 2.70
C ALA A 147 -8.80 4.82 1.38
N SER A 148 -8.96 5.52 0.25
CA SER A 148 -8.53 4.99 -1.05
C SER A 148 -7.01 4.96 -1.09
N VAL A 149 -6.43 3.82 -1.45
CA VAL A 149 -4.99 3.62 -1.45
C VAL A 149 -4.53 3.03 -2.78
N ASN A 150 -3.36 3.45 -3.24
CA ASN A 150 -2.64 2.72 -4.28
C ASN A 150 -1.66 1.75 -3.58
N PRO A 151 -1.86 0.42 -3.63
CA PRO A 151 -0.96 -0.52 -2.97
C PRO A 151 0.50 -0.45 -3.47
N ALA A 152 0.74 0.03 -4.70
CA ALA A 152 2.08 0.15 -5.26
C ALA A 152 2.90 1.32 -4.70
N THR A 153 2.28 2.30 -4.04
CA THR A 153 3.04 3.39 -3.39
C THR A 153 3.84 2.86 -2.21
N LEU A 154 3.25 1.94 -1.43
CA LEU A 154 3.93 1.25 -0.33
C LEU A 154 5.04 0.32 -0.82
N ALA A 155 4.92 -0.21 -2.03
CA ALA A 155 5.95 -1.05 -2.66
C ALA A 155 7.21 -0.27 -3.08
N ALA A 156 7.23 1.07 -2.99
CA ALA A 156 8.39 1.90 -3.35
C ALA A 156 9.03 1.58 -4.73
N GLY A 157 8.21 1.14 -5.69
CA GLY A 157 8.66 0.77 -7.04
C GLY A 157 9.22 -0.65 -7.20
N PHE A 158 9.11 -1.51 -6.18
CA PHE A 158 9.44 -2.93 -6.28
C PHE A 158 8.41 -3.71 -7.12
N SER A 159 8.90 -4.56 -8.03
CA SER A 159 8.08 -5.48 -8.82
C SER A 159 7.67 -6.71 -8.03
N ALA A 160 8.46 -7.09 -7.03
CA ALA A 160 8.10 -8.10 -6.05
C ALA A 160 8.56 -7.67 -4.65
N VAL A 161 7.69 -7.84 -3.67
CA VAL A 161 7.99 -7.65 -2.25
C VAL A 161 7.57 -8.91 -1.50
N ALA A 162 8.53 -9.57 -0.87
CA ALA A 162 8.28 -10.67 0.06
C ALA A 162 8.44 -10.18 1.50
N HIS A 163 7.48 -10.43 2.38
CA HIS A 163 7.60 -10.09 3.81
C HIS A 163 8.66 -10.92 4.51
N GLY A 164 8.70 -12.22 4.19
CA GLY A 164 9.73 -13.15 4.61
C GLY A 164 10.57 -13.63 3.45
N ASP A 165 10.81 -14.93 3.42
CA ASP A 165 11.80 -15.55 2.54
C ASP A 165 11.38 -15.56 1.07
N ALA A 166 12.38 -15.47 0.20
CA ALA A 166 12.21 -15.57 -1.23
C ALA A 166 13.15 -16.61 -1.87
N THR A 167 12.63 -17.40 -2.81
CA THR A 167 13.39 -18.33 -3.64
C THR A 167 13.30 -17.90 -5.10
N LEU A 168 14.43 -17.49 -5.69
CA LEU A 168 14.51 -16.86 -7.02
C LEU A 168 15.31 -17.74 -7.98
N THR A 169 14.64 -18.59 -8.75
CA THR A 169 15.30 -19.68 -9.51
C THR A 169 15.03 -19.67 -11.01
N ALA A 170 14.09 -18.85 -11.48
CA ALA A 170 13.67 -18.82 -12.88
C ALA A 170 13.70 -17.42 -13.53
N ASP A 171 14.24 -17.34 -14.75
CA ASP A 171 14.28 -16.17 -15.63
C ASP A 171 14.78 -14.86 -14.98
N GLY A 172 13.87 -14.12 -14.36
CA GLY A 172 14.15 -12.84 -13.75
C GLY A 172 12.94 -11.92 -13.62
N SER A 173 13.21 -10.71 -13.16
CA SER A 173 12.29 -9.59 -13.14
C SER A 173 12.84 -8.41 -13.92
N THR A 174 11.97 -7.73 -14.67
CA THR A 174 12.32 -6.46 -15.32
C THR A 174 12.39 -5.31 -14.32
N GLY A 175 11.77 -5.45 -13.14
CA GLY A 175 11.83 -4.48 -12.04
C GLY A 175 12.65 -4.97 -10.83
N PRO A 176 12.77 -4.14 -9.79
CA PRO A 176 13.55 -4.45 -8.60
C PRO A 176 12.77 -5.34 -7.61
N VAL A 177 13.48 -6.06 -6.74
CA VAL A 177 12.89 -7.01 -5.80
C VAL A 177 13.32 -6.71 -4.35
N ALA A 178 12.38 -6.78 -3.42
CA ALA A 178 12.61 -6.67 -1.98
C ALA A 178 12.21 -7.95 -1.25
N VAL A 179 13.05 -8.40 -0.33
CA VAL A 179 12.91 -9.64 0.45
C VAL A 179 13.11 -9.32 1.92
N GLY A 180 12.07 -9.48 2.73
CA GLY A 180 12.10 -9.19 4.16
C GLY A 180 12.70 -10.31 5.00
N GLY A 181 12.78 -11.53 4.48
CA GLY A 181 13.46 -12.68 5.08
C GLY A 181 14.77 -12.99 4.39
N ASN A 182 15.10 -14.29 4.34
CA ASN A 182 16.26 -14.80 3.65
C ASN A 182 16.00 -14.97 2.15
N VAL A 183 17.06 -14.89 1.35
CA VAL A 183 16.99 -15.19 -0.09
C VAL A 183 17.79 -16.44 -0.43
N SER A 184 17.20 -17.31 -1.25
CA SER A 184 17.89 -18.36 -2.00
C SER A 184 17.67 -18.16 -3.49
N PHE A 185 18.62 -18.60 -4.31
CA PHE A 185 18.56 -18.34 -5.76
C PHE A 185 19.29 -19.39 -6.60
N ASP A 186 18.97 -19.44 -7.89
CA ASP A 186 19.84 -20.05 -8.91
C ASP A 186 20.28 -18.97 -9.92
N ARG A 187 20.16 -19.21 -11.23
CA ARG A 187 20.45 -18.20 -12.25
C ARG A 187 19.25 -17.28 -12.39
N TYR A 188 19.30 -16.17 -11.70
CA TYR A 188 18.21 -15.19 -11.67
C TYR A 188 18.72 -13.79 -11.92
N SER A 189 17.88 -12.94 -12.51
CA SER A 189 18.23 -11.53 -12.66
C SER A 189 17.10 -10.61 -12.26
N VAL A 190 17.42 -9.55 -11.53
CA VAL A 190 16.48 -8.48 -11.15
C VAL A 190 16.83 -7.20 -11.87
N ALA A 191 15.86 -6.28 -11.89
CA ALA A 191 16.02 -4.93 -12.42
C ALA A 191 16.45 -4.93 -13.89
N GLY A 192 15.87 -5.81 -14.69
CA GLY A 192 16.21 -5.96 -16.10
C GLY A 192 15.99 -4.72 -16.96
N HIS A 193 15.02 -3.87 -16.58
CA HIS A 193 14.66 -2.62 -17.27
C HIS A 193 14.76 -1.39 -16.37
N THR A 194 14.41 -1.50 -15.08
CA THR A 194 14.45 -0.38 -14.14
C THR A 194 14.99 -0.79 -12.77
N ALA A 195 15.76 0.10 -12.15
CA ALA A 195 16.23 -0.04 -10.76
C ALA A 195 15.16 0.33 -9.73
N GLY A 196 14.02 0.89 -10.16
CA GLY A 196 13.03 1.51 -9.30
C GLY A 196 13.50 2.84 -8.71
N VAL A 197 12.89 3.23 -7.61
CA VAL A 197 13.12 4.55 -6.97
C VAL A 197 13.64 4.44 -5.53
N TYR A 198 13.49 3.27 -4.91
CA TYR A 198 13.88 3.08 -3.52
C TYR A 198 15.40 3.24 -3.33
N LYS A 199 15.80 4.03 -2.34
CA LYS A 199 17.18 4.13 -1.88
C LYS A 199 17.23 3.82 -0.40
N VAL A 200 18.12 2.90 0.00
CA VAL A 200 18.34 2.59 1.41
C VAL A 200 18.96 3.81 2.11
N ASP A 201 19.91 4.48 1.46
CA ASP A 201 20.39 5.80 1.87
C ASP A 201 19.93 6.83 0.83
N PRO A 202 19.15 7.85 1.22
CA PRO A 202 18.66 8.88 0.30
C PRO A 202 19.78 9.59 -0.49
N THR A 203 21.01 9.60 0.04
CA THR A 203 22.19 10.22 -0.59
C THR A 203 22.85 9.35 -1.66
N ASP A 204 22.43 8.08 -1.79
CA ASP A 204 22.96 7.19 -2.83
C ASP A 204 22.72 7.76 -4.23
N SER A 205 23.69 7.59 -5.12
CA SER A 205 23.56 8.02 -6.52
C SER A 205 22.68 7.09 -7.36
N SER A 206 22.29 5.93 -6.84
CA SER A 206 21.45 4.95 -7.54
C SER A 206 20.42 4.31 -6.62
N ALA A 207 19.28 3.91 -7.17
CA ALA A 207 18.28 3.13 -6.46
C ALA A 207 18.83 1.74 -6.08
N THR A 208 18.39 1.22 -4.94
CA THR A 208 18.67 -0.14 -4.49
C THR A 208 17.61 -1.08 -5.06
N ALA A 209 18.01 -1.86 -6.06
CA ALA A 209 17.14 -2.67 -6.89
C ALA A 209 17.02 -4.13 -6.41
N LEU A 210 17.89 -4.55 -5.50
CA LEU A 210 17.73 -5.77 -4.71
C LEU A 210 17.89 -5.43 -3.24
N VAL A 211 16.82 -5.60 -2.46
CA VAL A 211 16.86 -5.42 -1.01
C VAL A 211 16.62 -6.77 -0.34
N VAL A 212 17.54 -7.19 0.52
CA VAL A 212 17.37 -8.39 1.36
C VAL A 212 17.56 -7.95 2.81
N ARG A 213 16.51 -8.02 3.65
CA ARG A 213 16.60 -7.72 5.09
C ARG A 213 17.33 -8.83 5.85
N GLY A 214 17.09 -10.09 5.48
CA GLY A 214 17.73 -11.26 6.09
C GLY A 214 19.06 -11.65 5.43
N ARG A 215 19.33 -12.96 5.42
CA ARG A 215 20.59 -13.56 4.93
C ARG A 215 20.49 -14.01 3.48
N VAL A 216 21.65 -14.24 2.90
CA VAL A 216 21.80 -15.03 1.67
C VAL A 216 22.02 -16.50 2.05
N GLU A 217 21.10 -17.39 1.67
CA GLU A 217 21.20 -18.82 1.93
C GLU A 217 22.06 -19.52 0.86
N LEU A 218 23.39 -19.38 0.98
CA LEU A 218 24.35 -19.95 0.04
C LEU A 218 24.21 -21.48 -0.11
N ALA A 219 23.94 -22.20 0.97
CA ALA A 219 23.78 -23.66 0.93
C ALA A 219 22.56 -24.13 0.11
N ARG A 220 21.57 -23.25 -0.09
CA ARG A 220 20.36 -23.50 -0.88
C ARG A 220 20.37 -22.74 -2.20
N SER A 221 21.52 -22.14 -2.55
CA SER A 221 21.66 -21.33 -3.75
C SER A 221 22.66 -21.94 -4.73
N ALA A 222 22.50 -21.59 -5.99
CA ALA A 222 23.39 -21.93 -7.09
C ALA A 222 23.58 -20.71 -8.00
N GLY A 223 24.56 -20.77 -8.91
CA GLY A 223 24.71 -19.75 -9.95
C GLY A 223 24.88 -18.30 -9.47
N ASP A 224 24.33 -17.37 -10.27
CA ASP A 224 24.43 -15.93 -10.09
C ASP A 224 23.03 -15.30 -9.94
N LEU A 225 22.81 -14.55 -8.86
CA LEU A 225 21.73 -13.57 -8.76
C LEU A 225 22.22 -12.19 -9.23
N SER A 226 21.85 -11.81 -10.44
CA SER A 226 22.37 -10.61 -11.10
C SER A 226 21.43 -9.41 -10.94
N VAL A 227 21.97 -8.29 -10.44
CA VAL A 227 21.30 -6.98 -10.45
C VAL A 227 21.76 -6.22 -11.69
N ARG A 228 20.85 -6.07 -12.67
CA ARG A 228 21.17 -5.52 -14.00
C ARG A 228 21.21 -3.99 -14.02
N ASN A 229 20.40 -3.34 -13.20
CA ASN A 229 20.37 -1.90 -13.01
C ASN A 229 20.18 -1.60 -11.52
N GLY A 230 20.88 -0.58 -11.01
CA GLY A 230 20.82 -0.20 -9.59
C GLY A 230 21.76 -0.99 -8.69
N TRP A 231 21.59 -0.77 -7.39
CA TRP A 231 22.43 -1.32 -6.32
C TRP A 231 21.75 -2.49 -5.61
N LEU A 232 22.48 -3.19 -4.75
CA LEU A 232 21.94 -4.26 -3.92
C LEU A 232 22.22 -4.03 -2.44
N THR A 233 21.49 -4.67 -1.55
CA THR A 233 21.88 -4.69 -0.13
C THR A 233 21.49 -6.00 0.54
N VAL A 234 22.36 -6.49 1.42
CA VAL A 234 22.14 -7.65 2.30
C VAL A 234 22.20 -7.18 3.75
N GLY A 235 21.05 -7.19 4.42
CA GLY A 235 20.87 -6.64 5.75
C GLY A 235 21.51 -7.47 6.87
N ASP A 236 21.56 -8.80 6.70
CA ASP A 236 22.36 -9.69 7.54
C ASP A 236 23.49 -10.33 6.69
N PRO A 237 24.72 -9.77 6.73
CA PRO A 237 25.83 -10.26 5.93
C PRO A 237 26.49 -11.52 6.51
N ALA A 238 25.96 -12.16 7.56
CA ALA A 238 26.56 -13.35 8.13
C ALA A 238 26.81 -14.45 7.07
N GLY A 239 28.07 -14.88 6.96
CA GLY A 239 28.51 -15.90 6.00
C GLY A 239 28.79 -15.38 4.58
N VAL A 240 28.50 -14.11 4.29
CA VAL A 240 28.85 -13.45 3.02
C VAL A 240 29.74 -12.23 3.25
N GLN A 241 30.35 -11.74 2.17
CA GLN A 241 31.04 -10.46 2.16
C GLN A 241 30.84 -9.79 0.80
N ALA A 242 30.73 -8.47 0.78
CA ALA A 242 30.79 -7.71 -0.45
C ALA A 242 32.25 -7.44 -0.84
N ARG A 243 32.54 -7.48 -2.14
CA ARG A 243 33.79 -7.02 -2.72
C ARG A 243 33.56 -6.32 -4.04
N ARG A 244 34.14 -5.15 -4.20
CA ARG A 244 34.31 -4.51 -5.50
C ARG A 244 35.23 -5.34 -6.40
N ASN A 245 34.81 -5.55 -7.65
CA ASN A 245 35.57 -6.27 -8.67
C ASN A 245 35.75 -5.37 -9.91
N GLY A 246 36.64 -4.39 -9.79
CA GLY A 246 36.82 -3.32 -10.78
C GLY A 246 35.81 -2.18 -10.60
N PRO A 247 35.83 -1.17 -11.48
CA PRO A 247 35.09 0.09 -11.26
C PRO A 247 33.56 -0.04 -11.37
N HIS A 248 33.05 -1.06 -12.07
CA HIS A 248 31.64 -1.18 -12.45
C HIS A 248 30.99 -2.49 -12.00
N ARG A 249 31.52 -3.15 -10.97
CA ARG A 249 31.00 -4.44 -10.52
C ARG A 249 31.23 -4.64 -9.03
N ILE A 250 30.19 -5.11 -8.35
CA ILE A 250 30.24 -5.57 -6.97
C ILE A 250 29.77 -7.02 -6.89
N VAL A 251 30.42 -7.81 -6.05
CA VAL A 251 30.09 -9.22 -5.84
C VAL A 251 29.84 -9.45 -4.35
N VAL A 252 28.78 -10.16 -4.01
CA VAL A 252 28.53 -10.66 -2.66
C VAL A 252 28.52 -12.18 -2.69
N ASN A 253 29.46 -12.81 -1.98
CA ASN A 253 29.56 -14.27 -1.90
C ASN A 253 30.17 -14.72 -0.58
N ALA A 254 30.34 -16.03 -0.40
CA ALA A 254 30.87 -16.65 0.81
C ALA A 254 32.11 -15.92 1.35
N THR A 255 32.14 -15.65 2.66
CA THR A 255 33.29 -15.04 3.33
C THR A 255 34.58 -15.82 3.03
N GLY A 256 35.68 -15.10 2.78
CA GLY A 256 36.97 -15.72 2.38
C GLY A 256 37.04 -16.25 0.93
N SER A 257 35.93 -16.38 0.20
CA SER A 257 35.95 -16.94 -1.16
C SER A 257 36.45 -15.97 -2.24
N LYS A 258 36.92 -16.51 -3.37
CA LYS A 258 37.29 -15.73 -4.56
C LYS A 258 36.05 -15.07 -5.17
N VAL A 259 36.18 -13.89 -5.78
CA VAL A 259 35.05 -13.17 -6.43
C VAL A 259 34.37 -13.96 -7.57
N ARG A 260 35.04 -15.01 -8.07
CA ARG A 260 34.49 -15.91 -9.09
C ARG A 260 33.70 -17.10 -8.55
N THR A 261 33.77 -17.35 -7.24
CA THR A 261 33.09 -18.48 -6.60
C THR A 261 31.58 -18.24 -6.55
N THR A 262 30.81 -19.21 -7.05
CA THR A 262 29.36 -19.30 -6.93
C THR A 262 28.98 -20.18 -5.72
N PRO A 263 27.76 -20.02 -5.16
CA PRO A 263 26.74 -19.03 -5.50
C PRO A 263 27.13 -17.60 -5.09
N ARG A 264 26.64 -16.60 -5.84
CA ARG A 264 26.94 -15.19 -5.57
C ARG A 264 25.87 -14.23 -6.08
N LEU A 265 25.78 -13.06 -5.45
CA LEU A 265 25.06 -11.91 -5.97
C LEU A 265 26.02 -11.05 -6.78
N VAL A 266 25.57 -10.52 -7.91
CA VAL A 266 26.40 -9.69 -8.80
C VAL A 266 25.67 -8.41 -9.13
N GLY A 267 26.16 -7.28 -8.61
CA GLY A 267 25.77 -5.96 -9.10
C GLY A 267 26.56 -5.63 -10.36
N THR A 268 25.89 -5.60 -11.51
CA THR A 268 26.50 -5.22 -12.79
C THR A 268 26.36 -3.71 -13.00
N ARG A 269 27.32 -3.10 -13.71
CA ARG A 269 27.35 -1.64 -13.97
C ARG A 269 27.24 -0.81 -12.68
N SER A 270 27.80 -1.33 -11.60
CA SER A 270 27.63 -0.78 -10.26
C SER A 270 28.93 -0.17 -9.74
N ALA A 271 28.88 1.11 -9.39
CA ALA A 271 29.95 1.82 -8.67
C ALA A 271 29.81 1.71 -7.13
N GLN A 272 28.89 0.86 -6.65
CA GLN A 272 28.55 0.68 -5.25
C GLN A 272 29.75 0.25 -4.39
N SER A 273 29.81 0.72 -3.14
CA SER A 273 30.81 0.32 -2.15
C SER A 273 30.43 -0.97 -1.42
N ASP A 274 31.44 -1.65 -0.86
CA ASP A 274 31.27 -2.90 -0.11
C ASP A 274 30.34 -2.71 1.11
N THR A 275 30.51 -1.60 1.83
CA THR A 275 29.66 -1.22 2.97
C THR A 275 28.20 -1.00 2.55
N SER A 276 27.96 -0.34 1.41
CA SER A 276 26.61 -0.11 0.90
C SER A 276 25.92 -1.43 0.51
N ALA A 277 26.68 -2.39 -0.01
CA ALA A 277 26.16 -3.71 -0.40
C ALA A 277 25.76 -4.61 0.78
N THR A 278 26.15 -4.27 2.02
CA THR A 278 25.92 -5.09 3.24
C THR A 278 25.33 -4.29 4.40
N ARG A 279 24.77 -3.11 4.13
CA ARG A 279 24.09 -2.30 5.15
C ARG A 279 22.68 -2.82 5.44
N LYS A 280 22.10 -2.34 6.54
CA LYS A 280 20.71 -2.64 6.89
C LYS A 280 19.76 -2.15 5.79
N ALA A 281 18.74 -2.96 5.50
CA ALA A 281 17.80 -2.72 4.40
C ALA A 281 16.97 -1.43 4.52
N GLY A 282 16.62 -0.98 5.73
CA GLY A 282 15.87 0.26 5.97
C GLY A 282 14.41 0.28 5.49
N TYR A 283 13.98 -0.66 4.64
CA TYR A 283 12.60 -0.79 4.17
C TYR A 283 11.70 -1.38 5.26
N ASP A 284 10.57 -0.74 5.54
CA ASP A 284 9.61 -1.14 6.58
C ASP A 284 8.68 -2.25 6.09
N PHE A 285 9.21 -3.48 6.00
CA PHE A 285 8.43 -4.65 5.59
C PHE A 285 7.22 -4.88 6.51
N ASP A 286 7.39 -4.76 7.83
CA ASP A 286 6.34 -5.13 8.79
C ASP A 286 5.19 -4.12 8.77
N GLY A 287 5.49 -2.81 8.66
CA GLY A 287 4.48 -1.77 8.50
C GLY A 287 3.74 -1.86 7.16
N VAL A 288 4.46 -2.05 6.06
CA VAL A 288 3.87 -2.20 4.73
C VAL A 288 2.94 -3.40 4.66
N PHE A 289 3.35 -4.57 5.19
CA PHE A 289 2.51 -5.77 5.15
C PHE A 289 1.31 -5.70 6.10
N ARG A 290 1.41 -4.97 7.20
CA ARG A 290 0.24 -4.66 8.04
C ARG A 290 -0.80 -3.86 7.24
N SER A 291 -0.39 -2.79 6.56
CA SER A 291 -1.27 -1.99 5.72
C SER A 291 -1.86 -2.78 4.54
N TRP A 292 -1.06 -3.62 3.89
CA TRP A 292 -1.57 -4.49 2.82
C TRP A 292 -2.53 -5.56 3.33
N SER A 293 -2.33 -6.12 4.52
CA SER A 293 -3.26 -7.07 5.14
C SER A 293 -4.61 -6.41 5.44
N GLU A 294 -4.59 -5.21 6.01
CA GLU A 294 -5.79 -4.41 6.27
C GLU A 294 -6.54 -4.08 4.97
N LEU A 295 -5.81 -3.64 3.93
CA LEU A 295 -6.38 -3.37 2.61
C LEU A 295 -7.01 -4.63 2.01
N ALA A 296 -6.28 -5.75 2.00
CA ALA A 296 -6.72 -7.00 1.40
C ALA A 296 -8.00 -7.54 2.07
N ARG A 297 -8.08 -7.49 3.41
CA ARG A 297 -9.30 -7.84 4.16
C ARG A 297 -10.45 -6.89 3.81
N GLY A 298 -10.21 -5.58 3.81
CA GLY A 298 -11.25 -4.60 3.52
C GLY A 298 -11.79 -4.64 2.08
N LEU A 299 -10.94 -5.02 1.11
CA LEU A 299 -11.36 -5.27 -0.27
C LEU A 299 -12.17 -6.57 -0.40
N ALA A 300 -11.85 -7.61 0.36
CA ALA A 300 -12.58 -8.88 0.34
C ALA A 300 -14.04 -8.73 0.82
N GLU A 301 -14.32 -7.73 1.66
CA GLU A 301 -15.67 -7.40 2.13
C GLU A 301 -16.51 -6.65 1.06
N CYS A 302 -15.91 -6.26 -0.07
CA CYS A 302 -16.62 -5.61 -1.15
C CYS A 302 -17.62 -6.54 -1.85
N ARG A 303 -18.85 -6.05 -2.01
CA ARG A 303 -19.84 -6.68 -2.89
C ARG A 303 -19.40 -6.57 -4.34
N ALA A 304 -19.61 -7.62 -5.11
CA ALA A 304 -19.33 -7.62 -6.54
C ALA A 304 -20.18 -6.56 -7.26
N THR A 305 -19.54 -5.72 -8.06
CA THR A 305 -20.20 -4.73 -8.92
C THR A 305 -20.24 -5.18 -10.38
N VAL A 306 -19.36 -6.12 -10.74
CA VAL A 306 -19.35 -6.83 -12.03
C VAL A 306 -19.44 -8.34 -11.81
N ARG A 307 -19.84 -9.07 -12.84
CA ARG A 307 -19.92 -10.54 -12.83
C ARG A 307 -19.37 -11.11 -14.13
N LEU A 308 -19.01 -12.39 -14.09
CA LEU A 308 -18.72 -13.15 -15.30
C LEU A 308 -20.03 -13.45 -16.04
N ALA A 309 -20.09 -13.12 -17.33
CA ALA A 309 -21.22 -13.38 -18.21
C ALA A 309 -20.79 -14.13 -19.48
N GLY A 310 -21.78 -14.70 -20.18
CA GLY A 310 -21.63 -15.25 -21.52
C GLY A 310 -21.52 -14.17 -22.62
N PRO A 311 -21.32 -14.59 -23.88
CA PRO A 311 -21.06 -13.66 -24.99
C PRO A 311 -22.26 -12.82 -25.42
N TYR A 312 -23.48 -13.21 -25.03
CA TYR A 312 -24.74 -12.65 -25.57
C TYR A 312 -25.36 -11.52 -24.74
N GLY A 313 -24.67 -11.03 -23.71
CA GLY A 313 -25.15 -9.90 -22.90
C GLY A 313 -24.81 -10.04 -21.42
N PRO A 314 -25.06 -9.00 -20.61
CA PRO A 314 -24.77 -9.01 -19.17
C PRO A 314 -25.50 -10.13 -18.42
N ASP A 315 -26.73 -10.48 -18.84
CA ASP A 315 -27.55 -11.53 -18.22
C ASP A 315 -27.31 -12.92 -18.82
N SER A 316 -26.45 -13.04 -19.84
CA SER A 316 -26.08 -14.33 -20.41
C SER A 316 -25.30 -15.15 -19.38
N PRO A 317 -25.73 -16.37 -19.02
CA PRO A 317 -25.06 -17.15 -17.99
C PRO A 317 -23.69 -17.64 -18.50
N TRP A 318 -22.63 -17.36 -17.75
CA TRP A 318 -21.31 -17.95 -18.00
C TRP A 318 -21.29 -19.43 -17.57
N LYS A 319 -20.74 -20.30 -18.42
CA LYS A 319 -20.71 -21.76 -18.21
C LYS A 319 -19.30 -22.35 -18.08
N GLY A 320 -18.27 -21.50 -18.00
CA GLY A 320 -16.86 -21.90 -18.09
C GLY A 320 -16.22 -21.47 -19.41
N GLY A 321 -14.90 -21.57 -19.49
CA GLY A 321 -14.11 -21.09 -20.61
C GLY A 321 -14.03 -19.56 -20.63
N ASP A 322 -14.35 -18.97 -21.77
CA ASP A 322 -14.29 -17.53 -21.97
C ASP A 322 -15.46 -16.81 -21.26
N ALA A 323 -15.12 -15.81 -20.47
CA ALA A 323 -16.08 -14.96 -19.79
C ALA A 323 -16.02 -13.53 -20.32
N PHE A 324 -17.14 -12.84 -20.17
CA PHE A 324 -17.30 -11.44 -20.56
C PHE A 324 -17.67 -10.60 -19.35
N VAL A 325 -17.06 -9.41 -19.26
CA VAL A 325 -17.44 -8.38 -18.29
C VAL A 325 -18.07 -7.24 -19.07
N TRP A 326 -19.29 -6.87 -18.68
CA TRP A 326 -20.11 -5.85 -19.32
C TRP A 326 -20.06 -4.54 -18.53
N PRO A 327 -20.27 -3.38 -19.18
CA PRO A 327 -20.23 -2.09 -18.51
C PRO A 327 -21.28 -2.03 -17.41
N THR A 328 -20.88 -1.59 -16.23
CA THR A 328 -21.81 -1.18 -15.18
C THR A 328 -22.27 0.25 -15.45
N GLY A 329 -23.55 0.54 -15.22
CA GLY A 329 -24.04 1.93 -15.15
C GLY A 329 -23.46 2.71 -13.97
N THR A 330 -22.81 2.01 -13.03
CA THR A 330 -22.13 2.60 -11.88
C THR A 330 -20.69 2.97 -12.24
N PRO A 331 -20.27 4.24 -12.06
CA PRO A 331 -18.87 4.63 -12.20
C PRO A 331 -18.02 4.11 -11.03
N GLY A 332 -16.68 4.09 -11.22
CA GLY A 332 -15.72 3.75 -10.17
C GLY A 332 -15.23 2.30 -10.17
N GLN A 333 -14.65 1.90 -9.03
CA GLN A 333 -14.02 0.59 -8.82
C GLN A 333 -14.95 -0.57 -9.21
N MET A 334 -14.45 -1.43 -10.09
CA MET A 334 -15.10 -2.69 -10.44
C MET A 334 -14.64 -3.77 -9.45
N VAL A 335 -15.58 -4.52 -8.91
CA VAL A 335 -15.32 -5.62 -7.98
C VAL A 335 -15.88 -6.90 -8.57
N LEU A 336 -14.99 -7.88 -8.75
CA LEU A 336 -15.32 -9.23 -9.17
C LEU A 336 -14.93 -10.20 -8.06
N ASN A 337 -15.88 -11.00 -7.58
CA ASN A 337 -15.61 -12.01 -6.55
C ASN A 337 -15.60 -13.40 -7.22
N LEU A 338 -14.47 -14.12 -7.12
CA LEU A 338 -14.28 -15.42 -7.75
C LEU A 338 -13.96 -16.50 -6.71
N SER A 339 -14.64 -17.63 -6.83
CA SER A 339 -14.31 -18.84 -6.08
C SER A 339 -13.18 -19.64 -6.75
N ALA A 340 -12.60 -20.60 -6.02
CA ALA A 340 -11.67 -21.56 -6.62
C ALA A 340 -12.33 -22.34 -7.78
N ALA A 341 -13.61 -22.68 -7.66
CA ALA A 341 -14.34 -23.38 -8.71
C ALA A 341 -14.53 -22.52 -9.98
N ASP A 342 -14.71 -21.21 -9.82
CA ASP A 342 -14.77 -20.29 -10.95
C ASP A 342 -13.40 -20.18 -11.62
N LEU A 343 -12.34 -19.97 -10.83
CA LEU A 343 -10.97 -19.90 -11.35
C LEU A 343 -10.54 -21.17 -12.09
N ALA A 344 -10.98 -22.35 -11.64
CA ALA A 344 -10.68 -23.62 -12.30
C ALA A 344 -11.30 -23.75 -13.69
N ARG A 345 -12.44 -23.08 -13.93
CA ARG A 345 -13.17 -23.12 -15.21
C ARG A 345 -12.91 -21.89 -16.08
N LEU A 346 -12.24 -20.86 -15.57
CA LEU A 346 -12.08 -19.58 -16.26
C LEU A 346 -10.86 -19.59 -17.20
N GLY A 347 -11.12 -19.54 -18.51
CA GLY A 347 -10.09 -19.52 -19.54
C GLY A 347 -9.63 -18.10 -19.89
N SER A 348 -10.58 -17.18 -20.04
CA SER A 348 -10.31 -15.76 -20.34
C SER A 348 -11.37 -14.83 -19.77
N ILE A 349 -11.02 -13.55 -19.63
CA ILE A 349 -11.94 -12.46 -19.35
C ILE A 349 -11.81 -11.46 -20.49
N THR A 350 -12.91 -11.21 -21.19
CA THR A 350 -13.03 -10.18 -22.23
C THR A 350 -13.88 -9.03 -21.71
N PHE A 351 -13.29 -7.84 -21.66
CA PHE A 351 -14.01 -6.62 -21.29
C PHE A 351 -14.77 -6.10 -22.52
N ARG A 352 -16.09 -5.88 -22.38
CA ARG A 352 -16.89 -5.21 -23.40
C ARG A 352 -16.69 -3.70 -23.28
N HIS A 353 -16.96 -2.99 -24.38
CA HIS A 353 -16.80 -1.55 -24.45
C HIS A 353 -17.42 -0.83 -23.23
N GLY A 354 -16.60 -0.06 -22.53
CA GLY A 354 -16.99 0.65 -21.31
C GLY A 354 -16.86 -0.20 -20.04
N ALA A 355 -16.22 -1.37 -20.11
CA ALA A 355 -15.92 -2.23 -18.97
C ALA A 355 -14.42 -2.50 -18.82
N GLU A 356 -13.58 -1.86 -19.63
CA GLU A 356 -12.13 -1.99 -19.56
C GLU A 356 -11.59 -1.36 -18.25
N PRO A 357 -10.68 -2.03 -17.52
CA PRO A 357 -10.03 -1.44 -16.36
C PRO A 357 -9.22 -0.18 -16.72
N SER A 358 -9.41 0.89 -15.96
CA SER A 358 -8.72 2.18 -16.10
C SER A 358 -8.35 2.79 -14.74
N ALA A 359 -7.69 3.95 -14.73
CA ALA A 359 -7.38 4.68 -13.50
C ALA A 359 -8.65 5.09 -12.71
N GLU A 360 -9.72 5.43 -13.43
CA GLU A 360 -11.02 5.82 -12.88
C GLU A 360 -11.90 4.60 -12.54
N ARG A 361 -11.60 3.44 -13.13
CA ARG A 361 -12.35 2.19 -12.95
C ARG A 361 -11.40 1.01 -12.74
N PRO A 362 -10.64 0.99 -11.64
CA PRO A 362 -9.77 -0.13 -11.35
C PRO A 362 -10.58 -1.40 -11.13
N LEU A 363 -10.05 -2.54 -11.58
CA LEU A 363 -10.63 -3.85 -11.35
C LEU A 363 -9.98 -4.51 -10.14
N VAL A 364 -10.78 -4.77 -9.11
CA VAL A 364 -10.42 -5.61 -7.96
C VAL A 364 -11.03 -6.98 -8.17
N ILE A 365 -10.19 -8.02 -8.25
CA ILE A 365 -10.62 -9.41 -8.30
C ILE A 365 -10.35 -10.03 -6.93
N ASN A 366 -11.39 -10.18 -6.13
CA ASN A 366 -11.30 -10.88 -4.85
C ASN A 366 -11.34 -12.38 -5.09
N VAL A 367 -10.30 -13.08 -4.63
CA VAL A 367 -10.15 -14.52 -4.79
C VAL A 367 -10.33 -15.19 -3.44
N ALA A 368 -11.38 -16.02 -3.32
CA ALA A 368 -11.66 -16.77 -2.09
C ALA A 368 -10.83 -18.06 -1.96
N GLY A 369 -10.24 -18.54 -3.06
CA GLY A 369 -9.37 -19.71 -3.08
C GLY A 369 -8.77 -19.94 -4.46
N VAL A 370 -7.61 -20.58 -4.51
CA VAL A 370 -6.86 -20.83 -5.76
C VAL A 370 -6.84 -22.34 -6.04
N PRO A 371 -7.18 -22.80 -7.26
CA PRO A 371 -7.02 -24.19 -7.66
C PRO A 371 -5.58 -24.68 -7.55
N LYS A 372 -5.39 -25.98 -7.35
CA LYS A 372 -4.06 -26.60 -7.50
C LYS A 372 -3.56 -26.42 -8.94
N ASP A 373 -2.27 -26.11 -9.10
CA ASP A 373 -1.62 -25.90 -10.40
C ASP A 373 -2.36 -24.88 -11.29
N TRP A 374 -2.86 -23.79 -10.67
CA TRP A 374 -3.71 -22.82 -11.33
C TRP A 374 -3.06 -22.24 -12.60
N ASN A 375 -3.87 -22.18 -13.66
CA ASN A 375 -3.55 -21.47 -14.89
C ASN A 375 -4.38 -20.18 -14.92
N PRO A 376 -3.76 -19.01 -14.72
CA PRO A 376 -4.47 -17.74 -14.69
C PRO A 376 -5.30 -17.52 -15.96
N PRO A 377 -6.47 -16.88 -15.87
CA PRO A 377 -7.25 -16.55 -17.05
C PRO A 377 -6.52 -15.48 -17.86
N LYS A 378 -6.65 -15.56 -19.19
CA LYS A 378 -6.16 -14.49 -20.07
C LYS A 378 -7.07 -13.27 -19.94
N LEU A 379 -6.50 -12.10 -19.68
CA LEU A 379 -7.23 -10.84 -19.90
C LEU A 379 -7.11 -10.50 -21.38
N THR A 380 -8.20 -10.61 -22.12
CA THR A 380 -8.21 -10.37 -23.58
C THR A 380 -7.85 -8.93 -23.87
N GLY A 381 -6.78 -8.73 -24.65
CA GLY A 381 -6.24 -7.42 -24.97
C GLY A 381 -4.76 -7.30 -24.62
N ALA A 382 -4.27 -6.06 -24.49
CA ALA A 382 -2.88 -5.81 -24.14
C ALA A 382 -2.65 -6.04 -22.64
N ALA A 383 -1.88 -7.10 -22.31
CA ALA A 383 -1.61 -7.50 -20.93
C ALA A 383 -1.11 -6.35 -20.04
N GLU A 384 -0.20 -5.51 -20.55
CA GLU A 384 0.32 -4.35 -19.80
C GLU A 384 -0.74 -3.28 -19.50
N ARG A 385 -1.67 -3.04 -20.43
CA ARG A 385 -2.75 -2.05 -20.23
C ARG A 385 -3.68 -2.51 -19.12
N HIS A 386 -4.07 -3.77 -19.12
CA HIS A 386 -4.94 -4.32 -18.07
C HIS A 386 -4.19 -4.49 -16.74
N ALA A 387 -2.90 -4.84 -16.78
CA ALA A 387 -2.09 -5.04 -15.58
C ALA A 387 -1.96 -3.77 -14.73
N ARG A 388 -1.89 -2.58 -15.35
CA ARG A 388 -1.82 -1.28 -14.63
C ARG A 388 -3.01 -1.02 -13.73
N TYR A 389 -4.18 -1.56 -14.07
CA TYR A 389 -5.44 -1.22 -13.40
C TYR A 389 -6.19 -2.45 -12.86
N THR A 390 -5.53 -3.61 -12.80
CA THR A 390 -6.09 -4.84 -12.23
C THR A 390 -5.34 -5.23 -10.96
N LEU A 391 -6.07 -5.38 -9.87
CA LEU A 391 -5.59 -5.86 -8.57
C LEU A 391 -6.22 -7.22 -8.27
N TRP A 392 -5.40 -8.26 -8.18
CA TRP A 392 -5.80 -9.57 -7.69
C TRP A 392 -5.62 -9.61 -6.18
N ASN A 393 -6.73 -9.63 -5.45
CA ASN A 393 -6.73 -9.71 -3.99
C ASN A 393 -6.83 -11.17 -3.55
N PHE A 394 -5.70 -11.72 -3.09
CA PHE A 394 -5.56 -13.05 -2.51
C PHE A 394 -5.51 -13.00 -0.97
N GLY A 395 -6.02 -11.94 -0.33
CA GLY A 395 -5.90 -11.71 1.11
C GLY A 395 -6.45 -12.81 2.02
N SER A 396 -7.28 -13.72 1.50
CA SER A 396 -7.80 -14.87 2.26
C SER A 396 -7.08 -16.19 1.93
N ALA A 397 -6.21 -16.22 0.91
CA ALA A 397 -5.54 -17.43 0.47
C ALA A 397 -4.25 -17.65 1.28
N PRO A 398 -4.04 -18.84 1.86
CA PRO A 398 -2.77 -19.19 2.50
C PRO A 398 -1.67 -19.51 1.48
N GLU A 399 -2.06 -19.89 0.27
CA GLU A 399 -1.15 -20.28 -0.81
C GLU A 399 -1.74 -19.89 -2.17
N VAL A 400 -0.86 -19.46 -3.08
CA VAL A 400 -1.16 -19.20 -4.49
C VAL A 400 -0.09 -19.89 -5.32
N LEU A 401 -0.45 -20.97 -6.01
CA LEU A 401 0.46 -21.73 -6.88
C LEU A 401 0.08 -21.56 -8.35
N ILE A 402 0.94 -20.91 -9.12
CA ILE A 402 0.78 -20.74 -10.57
C ILE A 402 1.61 -21.80 -11.30
N GLY A 403 0.94 -22.87 -11.71
CA GLY A 403 1.52 -23.96 -12.50
C GLY A 403 1.27 -23.84 -14.01
N GLY A 404 0.37 -22.94 -14.41
CA GLY A 404 -0.05 -22.79 -15.80
C GLY A 404 0.94 -22.12 -16.76
N ARG A 405 0.47 -21.92 -18.00
CA ARG A 405 1.25 -21.30 -19.09
C ARG A 405 0.78 -19.89 -19.43
N ASN A 406 -0.38 -19.48 -18.93
CA ASN A 406 -0.92 -18.15 -19.19
C ASN A 406 -0.22 -17.10 -18.33
N THR A 407 -0.20 -15.87 -18.84
CA THR A 407 0.28 -14.71 -18.09
C THR A 407 -0.74 -14.30 -17.04
N LEU A 408 -0.31 -14.13 -15.79
CA LEU A 408 -1.10 -13.37 -14.81
C LEU A 408 -0.89 -11.87 -15.09
N SER A 409 -1.95 -11.19 -15.53
CA SER A 409 -1.93 -9.74 -15.77
C SER A 409 -2.60 -9.01 -14.61
N GLY A 410 -1.85 -8.16 -13.91
CA GLY A 410 -2.30 -7.41 -12.74
C GLY A 410 -1.31 -7.49 -11.58
N THR A 411 -1.57 -6.68 -10.55
CA THR A 411 -0.83 -6.76 -9.29
C THR A 411 -1.45 -7.82 -8.38
N ALA A 412 -0.66 -8.77 -7.89
CA ALA A 412 -1.08 -9.76 -6.91
C ALA A 412 -0.83 -9.24 -5.49
N LEU A 413 -1.90 -8.96 -4.76
CA LEU A 413 -1.89 -8.59 -3.35
C LEU A 413 -2.20 -9.84 -2.51
N ALA A 414 -1.18 -10.43 -1.91
CA ALA A 414 -1.26 -11.72 -1.21
C ALA A 414 -0.51 -11.67 0.15
N PRO A 415 -0.83 -10.71 1.03
CA PRO A 415 0.01 -10.35 2.18
C PRO A 415 0.20 -11.47 3.21
N SER A 416 -0.67 -12.48 3.21
CA SER A 416 -0.62 -13.66 4.09
C SER A 416 -0.26 -14.95 3.35
N ALA A 417 -0.05 -14.89 2.03
CA ALA A 417 0.07 -16.09 1.21
C ALA A 417 1.52 -16.46 0.92
N ARG A 418 1.75 -17.76 0.79
CA ARG A 418 2.90 -18.30 0.05
C ARG A 418 2.58 -18.24 -1.44
N PHE A 419 3.22 -17.33 -2.16
CA PHE A 419 3.02 -17.15 -3.60
C PHE A 419 4.13 -17.84 -4.38
N ALA A 420 3.80 -18.83 -5.20
CA ALA A 420 4.76 -19.64 -5.93
C ALA A 420 4.41 -19.75 -7.41
N THR A 421 5.43 -19.70 -8.27
CA THR A 421 5.33 -20.03 -9.70
C THR A 421 6.16 -21.28 -10.00
N SER A 422 5.61 -22.18 -10.79
CA SER A 422 6.31 -23.37 -11.30
C SER A 422 6.10 -23.58 -12.81
N GLY A 423 5.09 -22.91 -13.38
CA GLY A 423 4.73 -23.01 -14.79
C GLY A 423 5.59 -22.18 -15.75
N LYS A 424 5.14 -22.09 -17.00
CA LYS A 424 5.80 -21.29 -18.05
C LYS A 424 5.16 -19.92 -18.27
N GLY A 425 4.10 -19.61 -17.52
CA GLY A 425 3.39 -18.34 -17.60
C GLY A 425 4.21 -17.18 -17.04
N LYS A 426 4.11 -16.01 -17.68
CA LYS A 426 4.73 -14.77 -17.19
C LYS A 426 3.87 -14.12 -16.11
N LEU A 427 4.46 -13.19 -15.36
CA LEU A 427 3.72 -12.27 -14.52
C LEU A 427 3.86 -10.87 -15.11
N THR A 428 2.76 -10.23 -15.50
CA THR A 428 2.77 -8.82 -15.95
C THR A 428 2.08 -7.98 -14.90
N GLY A 429 2.82 -7.17 -14.15
CA GLY A 429 2.32 -6.47 -12.98
C GLY A 429 3.34 -6.44 -11.84
N ALA A 430 2.88 -6.68 -10.61
CA ALA A 430 3.70 -6.79 -9.41
C ALA A 430 3.18 -7.88 -8.47
N VAL A 431 4.01 -8.35 -7.52
CA VAL A 431 3.64 -9.37 -6.53
C VAL A 431 4.02 -8.92 -5.12
N TYR A 432 3.04 -8.89 -4.22
CA TYR A 432 3.22 -8.54 -2.80
C TYR A 432 2.75 -9.72 -1.94
N ALA A 433 3.68 -10.49 -1.38
CA ALA A 433 3.37 -11.79 -0.76
C ALA A 433 4.11 -12.04 0.56
N ASP A 434 3.58 -12.87 1.46
CA ASP A 434 4.31 -13.20 2.70
C ASP A 434 5.60 -13.97 2.38
N ARG A 435 5.48 -15.03 1.57
CA ARG A 435 6.61 -15.78 1.01
C ARG A 435 6.52 -15.80 -0.50
N PHE A 436 7.66 -15.74 -1.17
CA PHE A 436 7.70 -15.70 -2.63
C PHE A 436 8.63 -16.77 -3.22
N THR A 437 8.14 -17.55 -4.16
CA THR A 437 8.96 -18.48 -4.96
C THR A 437 8.74 -18.19 -6.43
N HIS A 438 9.77 -17.68 -7.10
CA HIS A 438 9.77 -17.49 -8.54
C HIS A 438 10.56 -18.63 -9.21
N GLY A 439 9.82 -19.67 -9.59
CA GLY A 439 10.31 -20.82 -10.35
C GLY A 439 9.66 -20.89 -11.73
N GLY A 440 9.98 -21.94 -12.48
CA GLY A 440 9.46 -22.15 -13.84
C GLY A 440 10.28 -21.46 -14.93
N SER A 441 9.62 -20.88 -15.94
CA SER A 441 10.29 -20.24 -17.09
C SER A 441 9.54 -19.01 -17.61
N GLY A 442 8.86 -18.27 -16.73
CA GLY A 442 8.25 -17.00 -17.07
C GLY A 442 8.87 -15.85 -16.27
N ALA A 443 9.22 -14.76 -16.94
CA ALA A 443 9.72 -13.56 -16.27
C ALA A 443 8.60 -12.72 -15.63
N ILE A 444 8.96 -11.91 -14.63
CA ILE A 444 8.12 -10.82 -14.12
C ILE A 444 8.35 -9.58 -15.00
N ALA A 445 7.39 -9.28 -15.86
CA ALA A 445 7.29 -8.01 -16.58
C ALA A 445 6.64 -6.96 -15.66
N PHE A 446 7.48 -6.17 -15.01
CA PHE A 446 7.03 -5.13 -14.07
C PHE A 446 6.14 -4.11 -14.75
N THR A 447 4.96 -3.90 -14.16
CA THR A 447 4.04 -2.82 -14.49
C THR A 447 3.38 -2.42 -13.18
N ALA A 448 3.69 -1.23 -12.68
CA ALA A 448 3.12 -0.75 -11.42
C ALA A 448 1.61 -0.59 -11.52
N PHE A 449 0.91 -0.90 -10.43
CA PHE A 449 -0.50 -0.55 -10.29
C PHE A 449 -0.64 0.98 -10.23
N ASP A 450 -1.51 1.54 -11.08
CA ASP A 450 -1.64 2.98 -11.30
C ASP A 450 -3.08 3.44 -11.09
N ALA A 451 -3.67 3.01 -9.98
CA ALA A 451 -4.99 3.44 -9.55
C ALA A 451 -5.08 3.44 -8.03
N VAL A 452 -6.16 3.99 -7.50
CA VAL A 452 -6.52 3.88 -6.08
C VAL A 452 -7.68 2.92 -5.92
N VAL A 453 -7.59 2.02 -4.94
CA VAL A 453 -8.67 1.11 -4.56
C VAL A 453 -9.17 1.48 -3.18
N THR A 454 -10.47 1.31 -2.97
CA THR A 454 -11.13 1.65 -1.70
C THR A 454 -11.65 0.38 -1.05
N PRO A 455 -11.23 0.04 0.17
CA PRO A 455 -11.82 -1.07 0.91
C PRO A 455 -13.28 -0.74 1.24
N CYS A 456 -14.18 -1.73 1.16
CA CYS A 456 -15.60 -1.53 1.44
C CYS A 456 -15.92 -1.61 2.93
N SER A 457 -14.95 -2.06 3.71
CA SER A 457 -15.02 -2.10 5.16
C SER A 457 -13.61 -2.00 5.72
N VAL A 458 -13.54 -1.42 6.91
CA VAL A 458 -12.33 -1.25 7.69
C VAL A 458 -12.69 -1.84 9.04
N THR A 459 -12.15 -3.00 9.36
CA THR A 459 -12.30 -3.58 10.70
C THR A 459 -11.33 -2.85 11.61
N PRO A 460 -11.74 -2.54 12.86
CA PRO A 460 -10.81 -2.07 13.88
C PRO A 460 -9.55 -2.95 13.93
N PRO A 461 -8.37 -2.36 14.19
CA PRO A 461 -7.21 -3.18 14.54
C PRO A 461 -7.61 -4.09 15.70
N SER A 462 -7.49 -5.41 15.53
CA SER A 462 -7.74 -6.35 16.62
C SER A 462 -6.73 -6.07 17.73
N THR A 463 -7.19 -5.43 18.81
CA THR A 463 -6.43 -5.34 20.04
C THR A 463 -6.36 -6.74 20.64
N THR A 464 -5.26 -7.44 20.38
CA THR A 464 -4.86 -8.55 21.24
C THR A 464 -4.45 -7.94 22.57
N THR A 465 -5.43 -7.67 23.44
CA THR A 465 -5.17 -7.36 24.84
C THR A 465 -4.57 -8.63 25.45
N THR A 466 -3.24 -8.65 25.53
CA THR A 466 -2.53 -9.54 26.43
C THR A 466 -2.89 -9.08 27.84
N THR A 467 -3.87 -9.74 28.46
CA THR A 467 -4.12 -9.58 29.89
C THR A 467 -2.79 -9.85 30.60
N PRO A 468 -2.20 -8.89 31.32
CA PRO A 468 -1.00 -9.15 32.09
C PRO A 468 -1.36 -10.14 33.19
N THR A 469 -0.92 -11.39 33.05
CA THR A 469 -0.98 -12.36 34.14
C THR A 469 -0.12 -11.80 35.26
N THR A 470 -0.75 -11.37 36.35
CA THR A 470 -0.07 -11.03 37.58
C THR A 470 0.64 -12.29 38.07
N SER A 471 1.96 -12.32 37.85
CA SER A 471 2.85 -13.31 38.45
C SER A 471 2.83 -13.08 39.96
N SER A 472 1.97 -13.84 40.66
CA SER A 472 2.05 -13.94 42.12
C SER A 472 3.26 -14.79 42.46
N THR A 473 4.21 -14.17 43.14
CA THR A 473 5.41 -14.79 43.68
C THR A 473 4.99 -15.92 44.63
N PRO A 474 5.46 -17.18 44.45
CA PRO A 474 5.03 -18.26 45.32
C PRO A 474 5.73 -18.11 46.67
N THR A 475 4.96 -17.78 47.71
CA THR A 475 5.45 -17.84 49.09
C THR A 475 5.35 -19.28 49.55
N THR A 476 6.51 -19.88 49.84
CA THR A 476 6.65 -21.24 50.34
C THR A 476 6.25 -21.30 51.81
N TYR A 477 5.23 -22.09 52.13
CA TYR A 477 4.97 -22.58 53.49
C TYR A 477 4.80 -24.11 53.45
N PRO A 478 5.41 -24.86 54.39
CA PRO A 478 5.40 -26.31 54.35
C PRO A 478 4.15 -26.91 55.04
N THR A 479 3.63 -27.95 54.38
CA THR A 479 2.93 -29.14 54.88
C THR A 479 1.79 -29.03 55.90
N SER A 480 0.60 -29.52 55.50
CA SER A 480 -0.12 -30.55 56.26
C SER A 480 -1.13 -31.27 55.35
N SER A 481 -0.95 -32.58 55.22
CA SER A 481 -1.81 -33.51 54.49
C SER A 481 -2.99 -33.94 55.35
N THR A 482 -4.22 -33.67 54.89
CA THR A 482 -5.43 -34.33 55.40
C THR A 482 -6.40 -34.53 54.23
N PRO A 483 -6.93 -35.73 53.98
CA PRO A 483 -7.84 -35.96 52.86
C PRO A 483 -9.29 -35.69 53.29
N SER A 484 -10.10 -35.05 52.43
CA SER A 484 -11.56 -35.10 52.59
C SER A 484 -12.30 -34.98 51.26
N SER A 485 -12.94 -36.11 50.92
CA SER A 485 -14.29 -36.27 50.33
C SER A 485 -14.77 -35.39 49.17
N THR A 486 -14.94 -36.09 48.05
CA THR A 486 -15.98 -36.02 47.01
C THR A 486 -17.28 -35.26 47.34
N THR A 487 -17.69 -34.38 46.42
CA THR A 487 -19.10 -34.15 46.06
C THR A 487 -19.19 -33.72 44.60
N THR A 488 -19.67 -34.64 43.76
CA THR A 488 -20.16 -34.38 42.39
C THR A 488 -21.56 -33.78 42.50
N SER A 489 -21.80 -32.64 41.86
CA SER A 489 -23.16 -32.11 41.66
C SER A 489 -23.47 -32.09 40.18
N GLU A 490 -24.40 -32.95 39.80
CA GLU A 490 -25.00 -33.14 38.50
C GLU A 490 -26.00 -32.00 38.23
N SER A 491 -25.98 -31.43 37.01
CA SER A 491 -27.02 -30.50 36.56
C SER A 491 -27.67 -31.07 35.31
N THR A 492 -28.93 -31.46 35.48
CA THR A 492 -29.83 -32.01 34.47
C THR A 492 -30.43 -30.91 33.61
N THR A 493 -30.30 -31.01 32.28
CA THR A 493 -31.13 -30.27 31.33
C THR A 493 -32.07 -31.24 30.61
N THR A 494 -33.36 -31.03 30.83
CA THR A 494 -34.50 -31.70 30.22
C THR A 494 -34.70 -31.25 28.78
N THR A 495 -34.80 -32.18 27.84
CA THR A 495 -35.47 -31.98 26.54
C THR A 495 -36.47 -33.12 26.28
N TYR A 496 -37.72 -32.74 26.02
CA TYR A 496 -38.82 -33.61 25.61
C TYR A 496 -38.62 -34.07 24.15
N PRO A 497 -38.90 -35.34 23.81
CA PRO A 497 -38.93 -35.81 22.43
C PRO A 497 -40.36 -35.87 21.87
N THR A 498 -40.51 -35.54 20.59
CA THR A 498 -41.67 -35.95 19.78
C THR A 498 -41.20 -36.94 18.72
N SER A 499 -41.92 -38.06 18.64
CA SER A 499 -41.59 -39.29 17.94
C SER A 499 -42.32 -39.43 16.60
N THR A 500 -41.64 -40.02 15.59
CA THR A 500 -42.16 -40.93 14.53
C THR A 500 -40.91 -41.50 13.83
N THR A 501 -40.45 -42.74 14.08
CA THR A 501 -40.88 -44.07 13.55
C THR A 501 -40.85 -44.10 12.01
N GLU A 502 -39.98 -44.84 11.31
CA GLU A 502 -39.81 -46.31 11.18
C GLU A 502 -38.34 -46.70 10.77
N THR A 503 -37.61 -47.55 11.50
CA THR A 503 -37.33 -49.02 11.35
C THR A 503 -36.36 -49.46 10.21
N PRO A 504 -35.62 -50.59 10.33
CA PRO A 504 -34.15 -50.59 10.25
C PRO A 504 -33.57 -51.57 9.19
N THR A 505 -32.27 -51.48 8.88
CA THR A 505 -31.52 -52.69 8.51
C THR A 505 -30.06 -52.61 8.97
N SER A 506 -29.67 -53.71 9.63
CA SER A 506 -28.39 -54.08 10.20
C SER A 506 -27.26 -54.17 9.16
N SER A 507 -26.02 -53.83 9.55
CA SER A 507 -24.89 -54.80 9.50
C SER A 507 -23.61 -54.23 10.13
N THR A 508 -23.31 -54.76 11.32
CA THR A 508 -22.03 -55.34 11.78
C THR A 508 -20.66 -54.70 11.44
N VAL A 509 -19.99 -54.32 12.55
CA VAL A 509 -18.57 -54.02 12.88
C VAL A 509 -17.70 -55.29 12.55
N PRO A 510 -16.34 -55.26 12.32
CA PRO A 510 -15.43 -54.56 13.19
C PRO A 510 -14.11 -53.93 12.71
N SER A 511 -13.62 -53.13 13.67
CA SER A 511 -12.33 -52.49 13.88
C SER A 511 -11.12 -53.42 13.76
N THR A 512 -10.01 -52.88 13.23
CA THR A 512 -8.66 -53.14 13.76
C THR A 512 -7.68 -52.02 13.36
N THR A 513 -7.15 -51.39 14.40
CA THR A 513 -5.86 -50.68 14.51
C THR A 513 -4.70 -51.56 14.04
N GLU A 514 -3.70 -50.98 13.36
CA GLU A 514 -2.28 -51.16 13.72
C GLU A 514 -1.32 -50.21 12.97
N SER A 515 -0.35 -49.72 13.75
CA SER A 515 0.88 -49.03 13.33
C SER A 515 1.85 -50.06 12.70
N PRO A 516 2.92 -49.64 12.01
CA PRO A 516 4.19 -49.85 12.69
C PRO A 516 5.26 -48.77 12.49
N THR A 517 6.23 -48.91 13.38
CA THR A 517 7.47 -48.17 13.62
C THR A 517 8.58 -48.53 12.62
N SER A 518 9.57 -47.64 12.58
CA SER A 518 10.83 -47.65 11.83
C SER A 518 11.71 -48.90 12.00
N SER A 519 12.45 -49.30 10.94
CA SER A 519 13.74 -50.02 11.05
C SER A 519 14.60 -49.84 9.81
N THR A 520 15.85 -49.46 10.05
CA THR A 520 17.02 -49.44 9.15
C THR A 520 17.51 -50.85 8.79
N ALA A 521 17.94 -51.06 7.54
CA ALA A 521 18.96 -52.07 7.18
C ALA A 521 19.56 -51.81 5.78
N SER A 522 20.88 -51.97 5.70
CA SER A 522 21.77 -51.79 4.55
C SER A 522 21.79 -53.00 3.61
N THR A 523 22.00 -52.79 2.30
CA THR A 523 22.48 -53.80 1.31
C THR A 523 22.96 -53.06 0.05
N THR A 524 24.28 -52.92 -0.18
CA THR A 524 25.20 -53.75 -1.01
C THR A 524 24.87 -53.78 -2.50
N GLU A 525 25.82 -53.27 -3.31
CA GLU A 525 25.87 -53.22 -4.78
C GLU A 525 25.90 -54.61 -5.48
N ALA A 526 25.36 -54.65 -6.70
CA ALA A 526 25.78 -55.51 -7.81
C ALA A 526 25.31 -54.90 -9.17
N PRO A 527 25.95 -55.23 -10.31
CA PRO A 527 26.32 -54.25 -11.35
C PRO A 527 25.27 -54.06 -12.45
N THR A 528 25.19 -52.85 -12.99
CA THR A 528 24.39 -52.58 -14.19
C THR A 528 25.29 -52.52 -15.43
N THR A 529 24.93 -53.36 -16.40
CA THR A 529 25.55 -53.58 -17.71
C THR A 529 25.63 -52.30 -18.54
N THR A 530 26.82 -52.03 -19.09
CA THR A 530 27.10 -50.98 -20.06
C THR A 530 26.57 -51.38 -21.44
N THR A 531 25.53 -50.69 -21.93
CA THR A 531 25.15 -50.71 -23.36
C THR A 531 25.88 -49.58 -24.08
N THR A 532 26.91 -49.95 -24.83
CA THR A 532 27.63 -49.08 -25.75
C THR A 532 26.77 -48.83 -26.99
N THR A 533 26.21 -47.62 -27.14
CA THR A 533 25.68 -47.14 -28.42
C THR A 533 26.73 -46.30 -29.11
N THR A 534 27.31 -46.84 -30.17
CA THR A 534 28.25 -46.19 -31.09
C THR A 534 27.50 -45.08 -31.86
N SER A 535 27.80 -43.82 -31.58
CA SER A 535 27.33 -42.69 -32.39
C SER A 535 28.28 -42.47 -33.56
N THR A 536 27.79 -42.67 -34.78
CA THR A 536 28.51 -42.37 -36.01
C THR A 536 28.61 -40.86 -36.20
N THR A 537 29.82 -40.32 -36.15
CA THR A 537 30.12 -38.92 -36.48
C THR A 537 30.02 -38.70 -37.98
N VAL A 538 29.04 -37.90 -38.42
CA VAL A 538 28.99 -37.37 -39.79
C VAL A 538 29.65 -35.99 -39.79
N ALA A 539 30.63 -35.79 -40.68
CA ALA A 539 31.37 -34.54 -40.82
C ALA A 539 30.45 -33.39 -41.29
N PRO A 540 30.62 -32.16 -40.77
CA PRO A 540 29.83 -31.03 -41.22
C PRO A 540 30.26 -30.59 -42.63
N THR A 541 29.29 -30.56 -43.55
CA THR A 541 29.45 -29.97 -44.88
C THR A 541 29.35 -28.45 -44.75
N THR A 542 30.38 -27.73 -45.18
CA THR A 542 30.42 -26.28 -45.26
C THR A 542 29.58 -25.81 -46.44
N GLU A 543 28.40 -25.25 -46.20
CA GLU A 543 27.69 -24.45 -47.21
C GLU A 543 28.29 -23.04 -47.28
N ALA A 544 28.53 -22.58 -48.51
CA ALA A 544 29.04 -21.25 -48.81
C ALA A 544 28.00 -20.16 -48.46
N PRO A 545 28.43 -18.97 -47.99
CA PRO A 545 27.49 -17.90 -47.62
C PRO A 545 26.80 -17.35 -48.87
N THR A 546 25.47 -17.46 -48.89
CA THR A 546 24.62 -16.74 -49.85
C THR A 546 24.49 -15.29 -49.38
N THR A 547 25.09 -14.38 -50.14
CA THR A 547 24.97 -12.93 -49.96
C THR A 547 23.58 -12.47 -50.40
N TYR A 548 22.74 -12.07 -49.45
CA TYR A 548 21.51 -11.32 -49.74
C TYR A 548 21.85 -9.84 -49.90
N PRO A 549 21.35 -9.14 -50.94
CA PRO A 549 21.53 -7.69 -51.05
C PRO A 549 20.80 -6.96 -49.89
N PRO A 550 21.33 -5.81 -49.43
CA PRO A 550 20.72 -5.08 -48.33
C PRO A 550 19.31 -4.60 -48.70
N THR A 551 18.32 -5.01 -47.91
CA THR A 551 16.98 -4.43 -47.98
C THR A 551 17.01 -3.09 -47.26
N THR A 552 16.99 -2.00 -48.03
CA THR A 552 16.89 -0.64 -47.53
C THR A 552 15.47 -0.41 -47.00
N TYR A 553 15.31 -0.29 -45.69
CA TYR A 553 14.07 0.21 -45.09
C TYR A 553 14.01 1.74 -45.29
N PRO A 554 12.92 2.31 -45.81
CA PRO A 554 12.76 3.76 -45.80
C PRO A 554 12.59 4.24 -44.35
N SER A 555 13.49 5.11 -43.91
CA SER A 555 13.38 5.86 -42.67
C SER A 555 12.10 6.70 -42.71
N THR A 556 11.10 6.35 -41.91
CA THR A 556 9.93 7.20 -41.69
C THR A 556 10.37 8.34 -40.76
N SER A 557 10.72 9.48 -41.36
CA SER A 557 10.88 10.75 -40.65
C SER A 557 9.50 11.20 -40.18
N THR A 558 9.24 11.15 -38.88
CA THR A 558 8.08 11.80 -38.28
C THR A 558 8.28 13.30 -38.35
N ALA A 559 7.46 13.97 -39.16
CA ALA A 559 7.33 15.43 -39.17
C ALA A 559 6.90 15.94 -37.77
N PRO A 560 7.40 17.10 -37.31
CA PRO A 560 6.96 17.68 -36.05
C PRO A 560 5.48 18.08 -36.14
N SER A 561 4.68 17.64 -35.17
CA SER A 561 3.31 18.10 -34.99
C SER A 561 3.31 19.56 -34.53
N THR A 562 2.76 20.46 -35.34
CA THR A 562 2.41 21.81 -34.91
C THR A 562 1.23 21.74 -33.95
N THR A 563 1.46 22.16 -32.71
CA THR A 563 0.40 22.38 -31.72
C THR A 563 -0.25 23.73 -32.02
N SER A 564 -1.51 23.73 -32.43
CA SER A 564 -2.33 24.94 -32.46
C SER A 564 -2.66 25.37 -31.03
N ALA A 565 -2.48 26.66 -30.74
CA ALA A 565 -2.83 27.28 -29.46
C ALA A 565 -4.35 27.17 -29.18
N PRO A 566 -4.78 27.09 -27.91
CA PRO A 566 -6.20 27.05 -27.58
C PRO A 566 -6.84 28.42 -27.82
N THR A 567 -7.89 28.44 -28.65
CA THR A 567 -8.76 29.61 -28.81
C THR A 567 -9.69 29.71 -27.60
N THR A 568 -9.48 30.72 -26.76
CA THR A 568 -10.40 31.10 -25.69
C THR A 568 -11.66 31.72 -26.28
N VAL A 569 -12.78 31.02 -26.23
CA VAL A 569 -14.12 31.61 -26.43
C VAL A 569 -14.63 32.14 -25.09
N ALA A 570 -14.87 33.45 -25.02
CA ALA A 570 -15.47 34.11 -23.88
C ALA A 570 -16.94 33.64 -23.69
N PRO A 571 -17.42 33.46 -22.44
CA PRO A 571 -18.83 33.15 -22.21
C PRO A 571 -19.68 34.40 -22.39
N THR A 572 -20.60 34.38 -23.35
CA THR A 572 -21.65 35.39 -23.48
C THR A 572 -22.76 35.08 -22.47
N THR A 573 -22.88 35.92 -21.45
CA THR A 573 -23.99 35.91 -20.48
C THR A 573 -25.28 36.36 -21.17
N ALA A 574 -26.26 35.46 -21.30
CA ALA A 574 -27.64 35.83 -21.60
C ALA A 574 -28.45 35.93 -20.29
N ALA A 575 -29.11 37.06 -20.08
CA ALA A 575 -29.98 37.32 -18.94
C ALA A 575 -31.27 36.47 -19.00
N PRO A 576 -31.87 36.09 -17.85
CA PRO A 576 -33.12 35.34 -17.84
C PRO A 576 -34.32 36.28 -18.02
N THR A 577 -35.16 36.00 -19.01
CA THR A 577 -36.51 36.55 -19.10
C THR A 577 -37.50 35.56 -18.51
N SER A 578 -38.18 36.00 -17.46
CA SER A 578 -39.31 35.33 -16.80
C SER A 578 -40.55 35.33 -17.68
N VAL A 579 -41.19 34.16 -17.85
CA VAL A 579 -42.65 34.05 -18.01
C VAL A 579 -43.15 32.67 -17.51
N ASP A 580 -44.09 32.73 -16.58
CA ASP A 580 -45.14 31.73 -16.28
C ASP A 580 -46.42 32.29 -16.97
N PRO A 581 -47.41 31.51 -17.49
CA PRO A 581 -48.23 30.57 -16.70
C PRO A 581 -48.73 29.27 -17.38
N SER A 582 -48.95 28.27 -16.54
CA SER A 582 -50.14 27.40 -16.38
C SER A 582 -50.86 26.72 -17.56
N GLU A 583 -51.07 25.41 -17.33
CA GLU A 583 -52.27 24.58 -17.58
C GLU A 583 -52.65 24.00 -18.97
N SER A 584 -52.74 22.65 -18.94
CA SER A 584 -53.88 21.83 -19.38
C SER A 584 -53.95 21.21 -20.79
N THR A 585 -53.89 19.87 -20.74
CA THR A 585 -54.76 18.85 -21.41
C THR A 585 -54.50 18.32 -22.83
N THR A 586 -54.62 16.99 -22.89
CA THR A 586 -55.09 16.09 -23.96
C THR A 586 -54.08 15.46 -24.93
N VAL A 587 -54.02 14.12 -24.82
CA VAL A 587 -53.66 13.10 -25.83
C VAL A 587 -54.91 12.85 -26.71
N PRO A 588 -54.81 12.60 -28.03
CA PRO A 588 -54.81 11.23 -28.62
C PRO A 588 -53.86 11.06 -29.84
N THR A 589 -53.09 9.98 -29.98
CA THR A 589 -53.39 8.66 -30.60
C THR A 589 -52.96 8.54 -32.09
N GLU A 590 -52.08 7.55 -32.35
CA GLU A 590 -51.79 6.73 -33.55
C GLU A 590 -51.78 7.31 -34.98
N SER A 591 -50.67 7.06 -35.72
CA SER A 591 -50.60 6.02 -36.77
C SER A 591 -49.36 6.12 -37.69
N THR A 592 -48.78 4.93 -37.93
CA THR A 592 -47.96 4.40 -39.05
C THR A 592 -47.72 5.23 -40.33
N THR A 593 -46.52 5.12 -40.96
CA THR A 593 -46.20 4.30 -42.18
C THR A 593 -44.77 4.58 -42.73
N THR A 594 -44.26 3.59 -43.46
CA THR A 594 -42.92 3.25 -44.01
C THR A 594 -42.53 3.91 -45.37
N ALA A 595 -41.21 3.90 -45.68
CA ALA A 595 -40.52 3.96 -47.02
C ALA A 595 -40.47 5.33 -47.75
N ASP A 596 -39.51 5.70 -48.62
CA ASP A 596 -38.36 5.05 -49.27
C ASP A 596 -37.35 6.09 -49.85
N VAL A 597 -36.13 5.61 -50.14
CA VAL A 597 -35.07 5.94 -51.15
C VAL A 597 -35.02 7.25 -51.98
N GLY A 598 -33.76 7.73 -52.15
CA GLY A 598 -33.22 8.48 -53.31
C GLY A 598 -32.31 9.65 -52.86
N GLY A 599 -30.99 9.74 -53.05
CA GLY A 599 -30.14 9.42 -54.21
C GLY A 599 -30.00 10.67 -55.11
N THR A 600 -28.81 11.30 -55.18
CA THR A 600 -28.06 11.79 -56.38
C THR A 600 -27.00 12.85 -55.99
N THR A 601 -26.02 13.05 -56.88
CA THR A 601 -24.59 13.33 -56.68
C THR A 601 -24.15 14.66 -57.34
N VAL A 602 -22.95 15.16 -56.95
CA VAL A 602 -21.97 16.07 -57.63
C VAL A 602 -22.37 17.53 -57.87
N VAL A 603 -21.53 18.52 -57.51
CA VAL A 603 -20.55 19.21 -58.39
C VAL A 603 -19.56 20.03 -57.53
N ASN A 604 -18.29 19.90 -57.91
CA ASN A 604 -17.09 20.55 -57.39
C ASN A 604 -16.69 21.68 -58.34
N THR A 605 -16.33 22.87 -57.83
CA THR A 605 -15.59 23.87 -58.64
C THR A 605 -14.56 24.62 -57.80
N SER A 606 -13.31 24.50 -58.24
CA SER A 606 -12.08 25.17 -57.80
C SER A 606 -11.87 26.51 -58.51
N ILE A 607 -11.29 27.52 -57.85
CA ILE A 607 -10.42 28.54 -58.46
C ILE A 607 -9.34 28.99 -57.45
N THR A 608 -8.10 29.12 -57.94
CA THR A 608 -6.81 29.44 -57.30
C THR A 608 -6.45 30.95 -57.38
N PRO A 609 -5.19 31.40 -57.25
CA PRO A 609 -4.56 32.03 -56.07
C PRO A 609 -4.06 33.48 -56.34
N ASP A 610 -3.51 34.18 -55.34
CA ASP A 610 -2.20 34.86 -55.45
C ASP A 610 -1.83 35.76 -54.24
N ASP A 611 -0.50 35.85 -54.09
CA ASP A 611 0.32 36.97 -53.63
C ASP A 611 0.93 37.07 -52.22
N ALA A 612 2.20 37.49 -52.30
CA ALA A 612 3.31 37.35 -51.39
C ALA A 612 3.49 38.51 -50.39
N ALA A 613 4.27 38.28 -49.33
CA ALA A 613 5.38 39.16 -48.95
C ALA A 613 6.20 38.64 -47.75
N ARG A 614 7.50 38.81 -47.89
CA ARG A 614 8.65 38.58 -47.00
C ARG A 614 8.84 39.75 -46.03
N VAL A 615 9.19 39.50 -44.76
CA VAL A 615 10.06 40.39 -43.94
C VAL A 615 10.84 39.56 -42.89
N GLU A 616 12.16 39.82 -42.82
CA GLU A 616 13.13 39.31 -41.85
C GLU A 616 13.07 40.05 -40.50
N GLY A 617 13.49 39.40 -39.41
CA GLY A 617 13.70 40.09 -38.13
C GLY A 617 14.27 39.20 -37.03
N SER A 618 15.60 39.21 -36.90
CA SER A 618 16.36 38.69 -35.76
C SER A 618 16.11 39.53 -34.49
N THR A 619 16.04 38.90 -33.31
CA THR A 619 16.74 39.36 -32.10
C THR A 619 16.64 38.34 -30.96
N ALA A 620 17.78 38.12 -30.30
CA ALA A 620 17.95 37.31 -29.11
C ALA A 620 17.44 38.05 -27.86
N SER A 621 16.89 37.33 -26.89
CA SER A 621 17.02 37.69 -25.47
C SER A 621 16.84 36.47 -24.56
N ARG A 622 17.79 36.42 -23.63
CA ARG A 622 18.01 35.50 -22.52
C ARG A 622 17.28 36.09 -21.32
N GLU A 623 16.56 35.30 -20.51
CA GLU A 623 16.55 35.36 -19.04
C GLU A 623 15.42 34.52 -18.40
N SER A 624 15.69 34.14 -17.16
CA SER A 624 15.18 33.02 -16.36
C SER A 624 13.76 33.17 -15.79
N PRO A 625 13.12 32.07 -15.35
CA PRO A 625 11.74 32.05 -14.86
C PRO A 625 11.57 32.61 -13.44
N LEU A 626 10.44 33.30 -13.25
CA LEU A 626 9.94 33.83 -11.98
C LEU A 626 9.48 32.73 -11.02
N ALA A 627 9.47 33.11 -9.74
CA ALA A 627 9.42 32.28 -8.55
C ALA A 627 8.15 31.43 -8.36
N PHE A 628 8.39 30.18 -7.93
CA PHE A 628 7.42 29.24 -7.41
C PHE A 628 7.24 29.49 -5.90
N THR A 629 6.14 30.12 -5.47
CA THR A 629 5.77 30.21 -4.05
C THR A 629 4.92 29.00 -3.65
N GLY A 630 5.59 27.87 -3.43
CA GLY A 630 5.02 26.70 -2.75
C GLY A 630 5.36 26.75 -1.26
N ASN A 631 4.34 26.91 -0.42
CA ASN A 631 4.46 26.99 1.03
C ASN A 631 4.81 25.60 1.60
N ALA A 632 6.04 25.39 2.04
CA ALA A 632 6.46 24.19 2.77
C ALA A 632 6.26 24.39 4.27
N SER A 633 5.36 23.60 4.86
CA SER A 633 5.14 23.54 6.30
C SER A 633 6.42 23.07 7.00
N VAL A 634 7.17 24.00 7.59
CA VAL A 634 8.32 23.69 8.44
C VAL A 634 7.80 23.13 9.78
N PRO A 635 8.25 21.94 10.24
CA PRO A 635 7.86 21.45 11.55
C PRO A 635 8.48 22.33 12.65
N LEU A 636 7.64 22.76 13.60
CA LEU A 636 7.94 23.62 14.76
C LEU A 636 9.16 23.21 15.61
N ILE A 637 9.69 22.00 15.41
CA ILE A 637 10.88 21.47 16.08
C ILE A 637 12.16 22.23 15.66
N VAL A 638 12.22 22.77 14.44
CA VAL A 638 13.40 23.50 13.94
C VAL A 638 13.52 24.89 14.56
N ILE A 639 12.39 25.54 14.91
CA ILE A 639 12.37 26.86 15.55
C ILE A 639 12.80 26.74 17.03
N GLY A 640 12.43 25.64 17.71
CA GLY A 640 12.85 25.38 19.08
C GLY A 640 14.35 25.15 19.24
N ALA A 641 14.98 24.46 18.28
CA ALA A 641 16.43 24.22 18.30
C ALA A 641 17.25 25.50 18.05
N LEU A 642 16.76 26.40 17.20
CA LEU A 642 17.42 27.69 16.93
C LEU A 642 17.36 28.64 18.14
N LEU A 643 16.28 28.63 18.91
CA LEU A 643 16.16 29.44 20.13
C LEU A 643 17.03 28.92 21.29
N LEU A 644 17.21 27.60 21.41
CA LEU A 644 18.10 27.00 22.41
C LEU A 644 19.59 27.26 22.12
N LEU A 645 20.00 27.25 20.84
CA LEU A 645 21.36 27.63 20.45
C LEU A 645 21.63 29.14 20.60
N GLY A 646 20.62 30.00 20.39
CA GLY A 646 20.71 31.44 20.65
C GLY A 646 20.85 31.77 22.15
N GLY A 647 20.18 31.03 23.03
CA GLY A 647 20.29 31.21 24.48
C GLY A 647 21.66 30.81 25.04
N LEU A 648 22.27 29.73 24.51
CA LEU A 648 23.56 29.23 24.99
C LEU A 648 24.73 30.15 24.62
N THR A 649 24.64 30.87 23.50
CA THR A 649 25.69 31.80 23.04
C THR A 649 25.69 33.12 23.84
N MET A 650 24.53 33.62 24.28
CA MET A 650 24.45 34.83 25.11
C MET A 650 25.03 34.63 26.52
N VAL A 651 24.91 33.43 27.09
CA VAL A 651 25.46 33.09 28.43
C VAL A 651 26.99 32.98 28.42
N PHE A 652 27.60 32.60 27.28
CA PHE A 652 29.06 32.55 27.15
C PHE A 652 29.68 33.94 26.91
N VAL A 653 28.99 34.85 26.22
CA VAL A 653 29.48 36.22 25.99
C VAL A 653 29.37 37.08 27.25
N ALA A 654 28.38 36.85 28.12
CA ALA A 654 28.24 37.56 29.40
C ALA A 654 29.29 37.15 30.46
N ARG A 655 29.94 35.98 30.32
CA ARG A 655 30.98 35.50 31.26
C ARG A 655 32.40 35.98 30.96
N GLN A 656 32.66 36.61 29.81
CA GLN A 656 34.00 37.06 29.40
C GLN A 656 34.29 38.55 29.61
N ARG A 657 33.34 39.34 30.16
CA ARG A 657 33.56 40.76 30.46
C ARG A 657 33.51 41.02 31.97
N SER A 658 34.59 40.68 32.67
CA SER A 658 34.95 41.33 33.93
C SER A 658 36.16 42.24 33.66
N PRO A 659 36.09 43.56 33.92
CA PRO A 659 37.22 44.46 33.71
C PRO A 659 38.27 44.30 34.83
N ARG A 660 39.55 44.18 34.43
CA ARG A 660 40.69 44.40 35.33
C ARG A 660 40.71 45.90 35.71
N ARG A 661 40.78 46.16 37.02
CA ARG A 661 41.24 47.44 37.57
C ARG A 661 42.78 47.43 37.53
N ASP A 662 43.35 48.43 36.85
CA ASP A 662 44.29 49.35 37.49
C ASP A 662 43.52 50.66 37.75
#